data_AF-A0A955YS16-F1
#
_entry.id   AF-A0A955YS16-F1
#
_cell.length_a   1.000
_cell.length_b   1.000
_cell.length_c   1.000
_cell.angle_alpha   90.00
_cell.angle_beta   90.00
_cell.angle_gamma   90.00
#
_symmetry.space_group_name_H-M   'P 1'
#
loop_
_entity.id
_entity.type
_entity.pdbx_description
1 polymer ?
#
loop_
_entity_poly.entity_id
_entity_poly.type
_entity_poly.pdbx_seq_one_letter_code
_entity_poly.pdbx_strand_id
1 'polypeptide(L)'
;MTHFSARLQHALLPALVLGALGAGCAAEAGDGIADLGSPGGKADGAGIREADIDLGAGEIQSFRVTAPRFEARLTQNGSTDAKLSAKHYDTELESDIGPAPEIAAGEVDGEVRRWTLRVHNEGTSRLRGTLTVESIYPAPADREGIPTTTSDVLYDNEFCTYADTEPYVKSVEWTHPTVEAATKNILNGWRSMFTYSQWNVPYDLEDDSTGSEKRVAEKRARNFIRVLCGEYRDHPSMLRARLEVVATAQHYAGAEEMTNVDTGKNLFTQLTYPAYVKMVNTMRTMHAYRQQRGSKDGYHYGFGEQGHGSRRVDESVAPWTQCEMKFMFEHYMTEGAPSASGTTYENEYDAYRASECSPEDFEWMFDFRGHVNFQPLWLSSNAYIHNSRRARGMVLSHDDNAYYLRPFATRRELSRKGMATFLFAKQDDFAEMMRASESGGGPILYITDEDTDDDNVLDYRLFDQRGCGDQGVSSPVPSKNCNMVPWETAEATPNVTGHVTGFSKSDFERPDLGFLDVFTTFDDRMARINQALDRHSNWGPTGYYMKAGSDDGDPSPRFFGAYSPFVASSYDVSASDGFVRRDFPTTDEYERGRAKWLFVIRFRADHYYDEQDLKAGRSFDLDTAYFNETSLSNDFYRERALDHFGTIPGEEAYAQVYLTYGHRGEQPPTPTNVPAP
;
A
#
# COMPACT_ATOMS: atom_id res chain seq x y z
N MET A 1 21.43 -54.85 28.87
CA MET A 1 21.07 -55.99 29.75
C MET A 1 19.79 -55.58 30.46
N THR A 2 18.64 -55.93 29.87
CA THR A 2 17.81 -57.11 30.19
C THR A 2 17.02 -56.89 31.49
N HIS A 3 15.73 -56.54 31.45
CA HIS A 3 14.54 -57.31 31.04
C HIS A 3 13.88 -58.08 32.21
N PHE A 4 12.54 -58.20 32.07
CA PHE A 4 11.60 -59.12 32.75
C PHE A 4 11.24 -58.76 34.20
N SER A 5 9.99 -58.89 34.67
CA SER A 5 8.94 -59.88 34.40
C SER A 5 7.64 -59.33 35.05
N ALA A 6 6.41 -59.40 34.52
CA ALA A 6 5.57 -60.53 34.08
C ALA A 6 4.26 -60.62 34.91
N ARG A 7 3.14 -60.85 34.18
CA ARG A 7 1.99 -61.75 34.49
C ARG A 7 1.05 -61.37 35.66
N LEU A 8 -0.27 -61.64 35.70
CA LEU A 8 -1.16 -62.55 34.95
C LEU A 8 -2.66 -62.24 35.29
N GLN A 9 -3.55 -62.54 34.32
CA GLN A 9 -4.89 -63.19 34.40
C GLN A 9 -6.16 -62.53 35.01
N HIS A 10 -7.14 -62.37 34.10
CA HIS A 10 -8.58 -62.74 34.11
C HIS A 10 -9.53 -62.25 35.23
N ALA A 11 -10.62 -61.55 34.86
CA ALA A 11 -11.93 -62.15 34.57
C ALA A 11 -13.08 -61.11 34.43
N LEU A 12 -14.07 -61.47 33.59
CA LEU A 12 -15.52 -61.15 33.62
C LEU A 12 -16.04 -59.76 33.18
N LEU A 13 -16.72 -59.79 32.02
CA LEU A 13 -17.82 -58.89 31.61
C LEU A 13 -19.04 -59.03 32.54
N PRO A 14 -19.84 -57.97 32.73
CA PRO A 14 -21.04 -57.85 31.89
C PRO A 14 -21.31 -56.44 31.36
N ALA A 15 -22.07 -56.42 30.27
CA ALA A 15 -22.52 -55.25 29.53
C ALA A 15 -23.26 -54.22 30.39
N LEU A 16 -22.94 -52.95 30.17
CA LEU A 16 -23.80 -51.82 30.53
C LEU A 16 -23.78 -50.81 29.38
N VAL A 17 -24.96 -50.62 28.79
CA VAL A 17 -25.29 -49.60 27.81
C VAL A 17 -25.16 -48.24 28.50
N LEU A 18 -24.17 -47.43 28.11
CA LEU A 18 -24.09 -46.02 28.48
C LEU A 18 -24.57 -45.18 27.29
N GLY A 19 -25.70 -44.52 27.48
CA GLY A 19 -26.15 -43.43 26.62
C GLY A 19 -25.21 -42.23 26.76
N ALA A 20 -24.83 -41.66 25.62
CA ALA A 20 -24.15 -40.38 25.55
C ALA A 20 -25.08 -39.27 26.03
N LEU A 21 -24.80 -38.72 27.20
CA LEU A 21 -25.29 -37.41 27.61
C LEU A 21 -24.22 -36.39 27.22
N GLY A 22 -24.50 -35.63 26.15
CA GLY A 22 -23.72 -34.46 25.79
C GLY A 22 -23.79 -33.43 26.91
N ALA A 23 -22.62 -33.01 27.39
CA ALA A 23 -22.49 -31.91 28.33
C ALA A 23 -22.80 -30.60 27.60
N GLY A 24 -24.04 -30.11 27.75
CA GLY A 24 -24.39 -28.74 27.44
C GLY A 24 -23.76 -27.81 28.48
N CYS A 25 -22.86 -26.93 28.04
CA CYS A 25 -22.47 -25.77 28.81
C CYS A 25 -23.71 -24.89 29.04
N ALA A 26 -24.13 -24.77 30.29
CA ALA A 26 -25.21 -23.87 30.69
C ALA A 26 -24.71 -22.42 30.57
N ALA A 27 -25.16 -21.73 29.51
CA ALA A 27 -25.07 -20.29 29.39
C ALA A 27 -26.10 -19.62 30.30
N GLU A 28 -25.74 -18.49 30.89
CA GLU A 28 -26.63 -17.64 31.69
C GLU A 28 -27.86 -17.22 30.86
N ALA A 29 -29.04 -17.25 31.49
CA ALA A 29 -30.32 -16.98 30.85
C ALA A 29 -30.47 -15.48 30.52
N GLY A 30 -29.92 -15.06 29.38
CA GLY A 30 -30.14 -13.75 28.78
C GLY A 30 -31.00 -13.86 27.52
N ASP A 31 -32.15 -13.18 27.50
CA ASP A 31 -33.03 -12.73 26.39
C ASP A 31 -33.30 -13.63 25.15
N GLY A 32 -32.80 -14.86 25.06
CA GLY A 32 -33.03 -15.76 23.93
C GLY A 32 -32.42 -15.30 22.59
N ILE A 33 -31.57 -14.27 22.58
CA ILE A 33 -30.91 -13.76 21.38
C ILE A 33 -29.59 -14.51 21.17
N ALA A 34 -29.48 -15.23 20.05
CA ALA A 34 -28.23 -15.89 19.68
C ALA A 34 -27.22 -14.87 19.16
N ASP A 35 -26.01 -14.82 19.71
CA ASP A 35 -24.96 -13.94 19.22
C ASP A 35 -24.22 -14.61 18.07
N LEU A 36 -24.34 -14.03 16.86
CA LEU A 36 -23.60 -14.45 15.67
C LEU A 36 -22.20 -13.81 15.63
N GLY A 37 -21.86 -12.91 16.55
CA GLY A 37 -20.55 -12.25 16.62
C GLY A 37 -20.40 -11.14 15.58
N SER A 38 -19.16 -10.82 15.20
CA SER A 38 -18.92 -10.00 14.00
C SER A 38 -18.84 -10.88 12.76
N PRO A 39 -19.15 -10.35 11.56
CA PRO A 39 -18.84 -11.03 10.30
C PRO A 39 -17.35 -11.38 10.18
N GLY A 40 -16.47 -10.58 10.78
CA GLY A 40 -15.03 -10.87 10.88
C GLY A 40 -14.60 -11.83 12.00
N GLY A 41 -15.52 -12.60 12.57
CA GLY A 41 -15.21 -13.68 13.51
C GLY A 41 -15.65 -13.49 14.98
N LYS A 42 -15.74 -14.62 15.69
CA LYS A 42 -15.70 -14.70 17.16
C LYS A 42 -14.24 -15.04 17.47
N ALA A 43 -13.85 -15.09 18.74
CA ALA A 43 -12.52 -15.60 19.12
C ALA A 43 -12.23 -17.06 18.66
N ASP A 44 -13.18 -17.72 17.97
CA ASP A 44 -13.12 -19.08 17.43
C ASP A 44 -12.81 -19.18 15.92
N GLY A 45 -12.71 -18.07 15.17
CA GLY A 45 -12.16 -18.05 13.81
C GLY A 45 -13.09 -18.40 12.62
N ALA A 46 -14.43 -18.37 12.74
CA ALA A 46 -15.34 -18.67 11.62
C ALA A 46 -15.81 -17.41 10.83
N GLY A 47 -15.58 -17.38 9.49
CA GLY A 47 -15.81 -16.22 8.59
C GLY A 47 -17.16 -16.14 7.84
N ILE A 48 -18.01 -17.18 7.86
CA ILE A 48 -19.41 -17.12 7.38
C ILE A 48 -20.32 -17.42 8.57
N ARG A 49 -21.35 -16.59 8.78
CA ARG A 49 -22.30 -16.79 9.89
C ARG A 49 -23.56 -17.46 9.40
N GLU A 50 -23.59 -18.78 9.48
CA GLU A 50 -24.80 -19.55 9.27
C GLU A 50 -25.53 -19.80 10.60
N ALA A 51 -26.85 -19.70 10.58
CA ALA A 51 -27.71 -20.08 11.68
C ALA A 51 -28.93 -20.84 11.18
N ASP A 52 -29.18 -22.01 11.77
CA ASP A 52 -30.39 -22.77 11.49
C ASP A 52 -31.62 -22.03 12.02
N ILE A 53 -32.62 -21.94 11.17
CA ILE A 53 -33.93 -21.34 11.44
C ILE A 53 -34.97 -22.46 11.50
N ASP A 54 -35.73 -22.51 12.59
CA ASP A 54 -36.87 -23.43 12.75
C ASP A 54 -37.99 -22.73 13.53
N LEU A 55 -38.88 -22.03 12.80
CA LEU A 55 -39.90 -21.16 13.37
C LEU A 55 -41.32 -21.64 13.04
N GLY A 56 -42.19 -21.67 14.05
CA GLY A 56 -43.64 -21.76 13.87
C GLY A 56 -44.23 -20.52 13.17
N ALA A 57 -45.48 -20.61 12.73
CA ALA A 57 -46.17 -19.51 12.08
C ALA A 57 -46.28 -18.29 13.01
N GLY A 58 -45.85 -17.10 12.54
CA GLY A 58 -45.83 -15.87 13.33
C GLY A 58 -44.71 -15.78 14.38
N GLU A 59 -43.83 -16.78 14.47
CA GLU A 59 -42.69 -16.73 15.38
C GLU A 59 -41.54 -15.90 14.80
N ILE A 60 -40.70 -15.36 15.70
CA ILE A 60 -39.54 -14.53 15.38
C ILE A 60 -38.32 -15.12 16.07
N GLN A 61 -37.23 -15.27 15.34
CA GLN A 61 -35.92 -15.61 15.90
C GLN A 61 -34.98 -14.41 15.77
N SER A 62 -34.30 -14.06 16.87
CA SER A 62 -33.41 -12.90 16.93
C SER A 62 -31.96 -13.31 17.08
N PHE A 63 -31.11 -12.57 16.37
CA PHE A 63 -29.67 -12.73 16.31
C PHE A 63 -28.98 -11.40 16.58
N ARG A 64 -27.78 -11.46 17.14
CA ARG A 64 -26.93 -10.29 17.31
C ARG A 64 -25.75 -10.38 16.35
N VAL A 65 -25.52 -9.30 15.61
CA VAL A 65 -24.41 -9.16 14.65
C VAL A 65 -23.69 -7.85 14.96
N THR A 66 -22.36 -7.88 15.03
CA THR A 66 -21.55 -6.66 15.24
C THR A 66 -20.75 -6.37 13.98
N ALA A 67 -21.19 -5.42 13.17
CA ALA A 67 -20.59 -5.17 11.86
C ALA A 67 -20.73 -3.71 11.45
N PRO A 68 -19.73 -3.15 10.75
CA PRO A 68 -19.94 -1.88 10.05
C PRO A 68 -20.87 -2.05 8.84
N ARG A 69 -20.82 -3.21 8.16
CA ARG A 69 -21.64 -3.56 7.00
C ARG A 69 -21.92 -5.06 6.98
N PHE A 70 -23.09 -5.48 6.50
CA PHE A 70 -23.39 -6.89 6.30
C PHE A 70 -24.54 -7.12 5.32
N GLU A 71 -24.57 -8.29 4.70
CA GLU A 71 -25.70 -8.86 3.96
C GLU A 71 -26.23 -10.02 4.79
N ALA A 72 -27.55 -10.09 4.97
CA ALA A 72 -28.20 -11.22 5.58
C ALA A 72 -29.18 -11.82 4.57
N ARG A 73 -29.03 -13.11 4.26
CA ARG A 73 -29.89 -13.86 3.34
C ARG A 73 -30.46 -15.09 4.03
N LEU A 74 -31.75 -15.32 3.85
CA LEU A 74 -32.41 -16.54 4.33
C LEU A 74 -32.60 -17.53 3.17
N THR A 75 -31.97 -18.70 3.27
CA THR A 75 -32.18 -19.81 2.34
C THR A 75 -33.10 -20.84 2.98
N GLN A 76 -34.23 -21.17 2.34
CA GLN A 76 -35.24 -22.07 2.91
C GLN A 76 -35.34 -23.40 2.18
N ASN A 77 -35.68 -24.45 2.93
CA ASN A 77 -36.16 -25.72 2.38
C ASN A 77 -37.68 -25.65 2.15
N GLY A 78 -38.14 -24.73 1.29
CA GLY A 78 -39.56 -24.48 1.09
C GLY A 78 -39.88 -23.15 0.42
N SER A 79 -41.13 -22.69 0.58
CA SER A 79 -41.63 -21.41 0.05
C SER A 79 -42.46 -20.66 1.11
N THR A 80 -42.07 -20.78 2.38
CA THR A 80 -42.77 -20.10 3.46
C THR A 80 -42.39 -18.63 3.43
N ASP A 81 -43.39 -17.75 3.39
CA ASP A 81 -43.15 -16.31 3.44
C ASP A 81 -42.44 -15.92 4.74
N ALA A 82 -41.33 -15.22 4.60
CA ALA A 82 -40.50 -14.75 5.69
C ALA A 82 -40.07 -13.31 5.44
N LYS A 83 -39.64 -12.65 6.51
CA LYS A 83 -39.09 -11.30 6.47
C LYS A 83 -37.80 -11.25 7.29
N LEU A 84 -36.83 -10.48 6.83
CA LEU A 84 -35.66 -10.10 7.62
C LEU A 84 -35.80 -8.65 8.08
N SER A 85 -35.35 -8.37 9.31
CA SER A 85 -35.18 -7.00 9.78
C SER A 85 -33.90 -6.85 10.59
N ALA A 86 -33.20 -5.73 10.48
CA ALA A 86 -32.04 -5.41 11.30
C ALA A 86 -32.21 -4.07 11.99
N LYS A 87 -31.89 -4.00 13.28
CA LYS A 87 -32.03 -2.77 14.07
C LYS A 87 -30.77 -2.43 14.85
N HIS A 88 -30.36 -1.16 14.79
CA HIS A 88 -29.35 -0.56 15.65
C HIS A 88 -29.81 0.83 16.09
N TYR A 89 -30.12 0.97 17.39
CA TYR A 89 -30.74 2.17 17.96
C TYR A 89 -31.97 2.66 17.16
N ASP A 90 -31.86 3.80 16.49
CA ASP A 90 -32.87 4.48 15.67
C ASP A 90 -32.84 4.07 14.20
N THR A 91 -31.82 3.32 13.77
CA THR A 91 -31.72 2.76 12.42
C THR A 91 -32.39 1.39 12.37
N GLU A 92 -33.35 1.20 11.46
CA GLU A 92 -34.06 -0.07 11.23
C GLU A 92 -34.16 -0.33 9.73
N LEU A 93 -33.81 -1.56 9.34
CA LEU A 93 -33.80 -2.06 7.97
C LEU A 93 -34.74 -3.25 7.88
N GLU A 94 -35.45 -3.39 6.77
CA GLU A 94 -36.41 -4.47 6.56
C GLU A 94 -36.34 -4.98 5.12
N SER A 95 -36.47 -6.29 4.92
CA SER A 95 -36.63 -6.87 3.58
C SER A 95 -38.07 -6.80 3.13
N ASP A 96 -38.29 -7.04 1.83
CA ASP A 96 -39.57 -7.51 1.34
C ASP A 96 -39.91 -8.89 1.93
N ILE A 97 -41.21 -9.20 1.99
CA ILE A 97 -41.71 -10.51 2.41
C ILE A 97 -41.61 -11.48 1.23
N GLY A 98 -41.03 -12.66 1.47
CA GLY A 98 -40.98 -13.72 0.46
C GLY A 98 -40.27 -14.99 0.94
N PRO A 99 -40.03 -15.96 0.05
CA PRO A 99 -39.41 -17.24 0.40
C PRO A 99 -37.89 -17.19 0.54
N ALA A 100 -37.24 -16.10 0.13
CA ALA A 100 -35.80 -15.88 0.24
C ALA A 100 -35.50 -14.40 0.51
N PRO A 101 -35.93 -13.86 1.67
CA PRO A 101 -35.70 -12.47 2.01
C PRO A 101 -34.20 -12.21 2.19
N GLU A 102 -33.80 -10.99 1.81
CA GLU A 102 -32.44 -10.48 1.93
C GLU A 102 -32.50 -9.04 2.46
N ILE A 103 -31.55 -8.68 3.33
CA ILE A 103 -31.28 -7.29 3.70
C ILE A 103 -29.79 -7.00 3.69
N ALA A 104 -29.45 -5.78 3.31
CA ALA A 104 -28.10 -5.25 3.40
C ALA A 104 -28.08 -4.02 4.31
N ALA A 105 -27.15 -3.99 5.26
CA ALA A 105 -26.80 -2.78 6.00
C ALA A 105 -25.61 -2.10 5.30
N GLY A 106 -25.91 -1.04 4.53
CA GLY A 106 -24.93 -0.19 3.88
C GLY A 106 -24.40 0.94 4.80
N GLU A 107 -23.43 1.71 4.30
CA GLU A 107 -22.83 2.83 5.02
C GLU A 107 -23.84 3.86 5.46
N VAL A 108 -23.93 4.08 6.76
CA VAL A 108 -24.47 5.33 7.30
C VAL A 108 -23.34 6.23 7.82
N ASP A 109 -22.20 5.66 8.24
CA ASP A 109 -21.04 6.39 8.80
C ASP A 109 -19.74 5.56 8.95
N GLY A 110 -19.69 4.31 8.51
CA GLY A 110 -18.53 3.43 8.69
C GLY A 110 -18.31 2.90 10.12
N GLU A 111 -19.18 3.26 11.09
CA GLU A 111 -19.06 2.80 12.46
C GLU A 111 -19.41 1.32 12.61
N VAL A 112 -18.67 0.60 13.45
CA VAL A 112 -19.03 -0.76 13.86
C VAL A 112 -20.27 -0.73 14.74
N ARG A 113 -21.37 -1.25 14.21
CA ARG A 113 -22.67 -1.22 14.88
C ARG A 113 -23.06 -2.59 15.42
N ARG A 114 -23.74 -2.59 16.56
CA ARG A 114 -24.32 -3.79 17.18
C ARG A 114 -25.77 -3.95 16.73
N TRP A 115 -25.97 -4.70 15.66
CA TRP A 115 -27.27 -4.97 15.05
C TRP A 115 -28.01 -6.10 15.75
N THR A 116 -29.33 -5.92 15.90
CA THR A 116 -30.25 -7.01 16.20
C THR A 116 -30.93 -7.42 14.90
N LEU A 117 -30.50 -8.55 14.35
CA LEU A 117 -31.06 -9.16 13.16
C LEU A 117 -32.21 -10.09 13.55
N ARG A 118 -33.32 -10.07 12.83
CA ARG A 118 -34.50 -10.89 13.13
C ARG A 118 -35.01 -11.58 11.88
N VAL A 119 -35.37 -12.84 12.04
CA VAL A 119 -36.08 -13.64 11.03
C VAL A 119 -37.52 -13.79 11.49
N HIS A 120 -38.46 -13.29 10.70
CA HIS A 120 -39.89 -13.39 10.96
C HIS A 120 -40.49 -14.45 10.04
N ASN A 121 -41.29 -15.36 10.59
CA ASN A 121 -42.12 -16.26 9.80
C ASN A 121 -43.50 -15.62 9.56
N GLU A 122 -43.70 -15.05 8.38
CA GLU A 122 -44.94 -14.39 7.97
C GLU A 122 -45.95 -15.37 7.34
N GLY A 123 -45.53 -16.61 7.08
CA GLY A 123 -46.35 -17.66 6.52
C GLY A 123 -47.22 -18.39 7.56
N THR A 124 -48.13 -19.22 7.06
CA THR A 124 -48.98 -20.10 7.90
C THR A 124 -48.35 -21.45 8.22
N SER A 125 -47.17 -21.72 7.65
CA SER A 125 -46.46 -22.99 7.73
C SER A 125 -45.20 -22.85 8.58
N ARG A 126 -44.65 -23.95 9.09
CA ARG A 126 -43.36 -23.94 9.79
C ARG A 126 -42.24 -23.55 8.81
N LEU A 127 -41.44 -22.56 9.17
CA LEU A 127 -40.29 -22.09 8.41
C LEU A 127 -39.05 -22.89 8.82
N ARG A 128 -38.36 -23.49 7.85
CA ARG A 128 -37.06 -24.15 8.03
C ARG A 128 -36.07 -23.66 6.99
N GLY A 129 -34.95 -23.16 7.44
CA GLY A 129 -33.92 -22.62 6.56
C GLY A 129 -32.62 -22.34 7.29
N THR A 130 -31.70 -21.70 6.58
CA THR A 130 -30.42 -21.26 7.07
C THR A 130 -30.32 -19.76 6.80
N LEU A 131 -30.10 -18.99 7.86
CA LEU A 131 -29.74 -17.59 7.77
C LEU A 131 -28.24 -17.49 7.58
N THR A 132 -27.79 -16.90 6.48
CA THR A 132 -26.38 -16.60 6.20
C THR A 132 -26.18 -15.11 6.36
N VAL A 133 -25.18 -14.71 7.16
CA VAL A 133 -24.76 -13.31 7.29
C VAL A 133 -23.31 -13.17 6.84
N GLU A 134 -23.10 -12.33 5.83
CA GLU A 134 -21.81 -12.07 5.19
C GLU A 134 -21.40 -10.62 5.39
N SER A 135 -20.10 -10.35 5.47
CA SER A 135 -19.60 -8.98 5.45
C SER A 135 -19.75 -8.43 4.03
N ILE A 136 -20.47 -7.31 3.87
CA ILE A 136 -20.43 -6.56 2.60
C ILE A 136 -19.19 -5.71 2.65
N TYR A 137 -18.12 -6.19 2.04
CA TYR A 137 -17.09 -5.30 1.55
C TYR A 137 -17.75 -4.43 0.48
N PRO A 138 -17.43 -3.12 0.40
CA PRO A 138 -17.78 -2.40 -0.82
C PRO A 138 -17.29 -3.27 -1.98
N ALA A 139 -18.12 -3.44 -3.02
CA ALA A 139 -17.58 -3.87 -4.30
C ALA A 139 -16.33 -2.99 -4.51
N PRO A 140 -15.14 -3.58 -4.75
CA PRO A 140 -13.92 -2.80 -4.89
C PRO A 140 -14.25 -1.60 -5.76
N ALA A 141 -13.99 -0.38 -5.23
CA ALA A 141 -14.25 0.85 -5.97
C ALA A 141 -13.76 0.61 -7.39
N ASP A 142 -14.66 0.81 -8.36
CA ASP A 142 -14.62 0.19 -9.69
C ASP A 142 -13.17 -0.08 -10.14
N ARG A 143 -12.73 -1.35 -10.01
CA ARG A 143 -11.43 -1.80 -10.57
C ARG A 143 -11.41 -1.69 -12.10
N GLU A 144 -12.51 -1.23 -12.69
CA GLU A 144 -12.63 -0.82 -14.08
C GLU A 144 -11.42 0.02 -14.49
N GLY A 145 -10.57 -0.58 -15.32
CA GLY A 145 -9.43 0.08 -15.92
C GLY A 145 -8.06 -0.28 -15.34
N ILE A 146 -7.96 -1.05 -14.24
CA ILE A 146 -6.67 -1.60 -13.81
C ILE A 146 -6.42 -2.93 -14.56
N PRO A 147 -5.39 -3.01 -15.41
CA PRO A 147 -5.12 -4.22 -16.18
C PRO A 147 -4.63 -5.38 -15.29
N THR A 148 -4.99 -6.58 -15.71
CA THR A 148 -4.50 -7.87 -15.21
C THR A 148 -3.57 -8.53 -16.21
N THR A 149 -2.84 -9.57 -15.82
CA THR A 149 -1.97 -10.35 -16.72
C THR A 149 -2.75 -11.13 -17.80
N THR A 150 -4.07 -11.18 -17.69
CA THR A 150 -4.99 -11.75 -18.70
C THR A 150 -5.71 -10.69 -19.54
N SER A 151 -5.52 -9.39 -19.26
CA SER A 151 -6.15 -8.31 -20.02
C SER A 151 -5.68 -8.31 -21.48
N ASP A 152 -6.48 -7.76 -22.39
CA ASP A 152 -6.09 -7.67 -23.80
C ASP A 152 -4.86 -6.78 -23.98
N VAL A 153 -3.97 -7.18 -24.89
CA VAL A 153 -2.81 -6.35 -25.25
C VAL A 153 -3.28 -5.21 -26.13
N LEU A 154 -3.02 -3.99 -25.68
CA LEU A 154 -3.28 -2.79 -26.47
C LEU A 154 -2.08 -2.50 -27.36
N TYR A 155 -2.31 -2.50 -28.68
CA TYR A 155 -1.26 -2.28 -29.66
C TYR A 155 -1.01 -0.81 -29.98
N ASP A 156 -2.02 0.03 -29.76
CA ASP A 156 -1.93 1.47 -30.00
C ASP A 156 -2.74 2.22 -28.93
N ASN A 157 -2.27 3.42 -28.58
CA ASN A 157 -3.07 4.44 -27.90
C ASN A 157 -2.76 5.82 -28.53
N GLU A 158 -3.32 6.90 -27.99
CA GLU A 158 -3.12 8.24 -28.57
C GLU A 158 -1.68 8.77 -28.46
N PHE A 159 -0.84 8.16 -27.61
CA PHE A 159 0.54 8.59 -27.36
C PHE A 159 1.58 7.72 -28.04
N CYS A 160 1.31 6.43 -28.22
CA CYS A 160 2.33 5.44 -28.58
C CYS A 160 1.76 4.27 -29.38
N THR A 161 2.61 3.71 -30.25
CA THR A 161 2.36 2.45 -30.98
C THR A 161 3.33 1.37 -30.50
N TYR A 162 2.86 0.14 -30.41
CA TYR A 162 3.56 -0.96 -29.76
C TYR A 162 3.80 -2.16 -30.69
N ALA A 163 4.66 -3.08 -30.23
CA ALA A 163 4.92 -4.37 -30.87
C ALA A 163 4.97 -5.49 -29.82
N ASP A 164 4.85 -6.74 -30.28
CA ASP A 164 5.01 -7.95 -29.45
C ASP A 164 6.45 -8.47 -29.41
N THR A 165 7.35 -7.79 -30.11
CA THR A 165 8.77 -8.09 -30.17
C THR A 165 9.57 -6.83 -29.94
N GLU A 166 10.80 -6.97 -29.48
CA GLU A 166 11.71 -5.85 -29.30
C GLU A 166 11.95 -5.08 -30.62
N PRO A 167 11.96 -3.73 -30.59
CA PRO A 167 11.55 -2.90 -29.45
C PRO A 167 10.03 -2.87 -29.28
N TYR A 168 9.56 -3.04 -28.04
CA TYR A 168 8.14 -3.08 -27.70
C TYR A 168 7.43 -1.73 -27.86
N VAL A 169 8.18 -0.62 -27.85
CA VAL A 169 7.70 0.72 -28.21
C VAL A 169 8.18 1.04 -29.62
N LYS A 170 7.27 0.95 -30.59
CA LYS A 170 7.57 1.17 -32.00
C LYS A 170 7.67 2.65 -32.34
N SER A 171 6.74 3.47 -31.83
CA SER A 171 6.80 4.92 -31.99
C SER A 171 6.10 5.65 -30.84
N VAL A 172 6.53 6.89 -30.60
CA VAL A 172 5.85 7.87 -29.75
C VAL A 172 5.26 8.95 -30.67
N GLU A 173 4.05 9.39 -30.39
CA GLU A 173 3.38 10.51 -31.06
C GLU A 173 3.94 11.83 -30.51
N TRP A 174 5.15 12.18 -30.93
CA TRP A 174 5.88 13.36 -30.46
C TRP A 174 5.17 14.70 -30.74
N THR A 175 4.18 14.70 -31.65
CA THR A 175 3.38 15.90 -31.95
C THR A 175 2.11 16.00 -31.11
N HIS A 176 1.80 15.00 -30.28
CA HIS A 176 0.69 15.08 -29.33
C HIS A 176 0.94 16.20 -28.32
N PRO A 177 -0.01 17.13 -28.07
CA PRO A 177 0.21 18.29 -27.20
C PRO A 177 0.72 17.93 -25.79
N THR A 178 0.17 16.89 -25.18
CA THR A 178 0.61 16.41 -23.86
C THR A 178 2.04 15.85 -23.88
N VAL A 179 2.43 15.12 -24.94
CA VAL A 179 3.79 14.56 -25.07
C VAL A 179 4.80 15.66 -25.29
N GLU A 180 4.50 16.62 -26.18
CA GLU A 180 5.36 17.78 -26.44
C GLU A 180 5.57 18.60 -25.15
N ALA A 181 4.47 18.91 -24.44
CA ALA A 181 4.51 19.65 -23.18
C ALA A 181 5.29 18.89 -22.09
N ALA A 182 5.05 17.58 -21.93
CA ALA A 182 5.78 16.77 -20.96
C ALA A 182 7.29 16.73 -21.28
N THR A 183 7.66 16.47 -22.53
CA THR A 183 9.06 16.40 -22.97
C THR A 183 9.78 17.74 -22.77
N LYS A 184 9.10 18.85 -23.04
CA LYS A 184 9.59 20.20 -22.80
C LYS A 184 9.81 20.47 -21.30
N ASN A 185 8.87 20.06 -20.46
CA ASN A 185 8.94 20.32 -19.02
C ASN A 185 10.04 19.52 -18.34
N ILE A 186 10.27 18.25 -18.70
CA ILE A 186 11.35 17.45 -18.08
C ILE A 186 12.75 17.90 -18.43
N LEU A 187 12.93 18.54 -19.59
CA LEU A 187 14.23 18.90 -20.14
C LEU A 187 15.10 19.66 -19.15
N ASN A 188 14.54 20.59 -18.37
CA ASN A 188 15.32 21.42 -17.44
C ASN A 188 15.82 20.62 -16.22
N GLY A 189 15.23 19.47 -15.93
CA GLY A 189 15.59 18.57 -14.82
C GLY A 189 16.53 17.43 -15.22
N TRP A 190 17.05 17.43 -16.45
CA TRP A 190 17.75 16.29 -17.06
C TRP A 190 18.96 15.74 -16.28
N ARG A 191 19.57 16.54 -15.41
CA ARG A 191 20.78 16.18 -14.65
C ARG A 191 20.52 15.11 -13.59
N SER A 192 19.31 15.12 -13.02
CA SER A 192 18.82 14.11 -12.07
C SER A 192 17.92 13.07 -12.74
N MET A 193 17.80 13.09 -14.07
CA MET A 193 17.08 12.06 -14.81
C MET A 193 18.02 10.92 -15.17
N PHE A 194 17.54 9.70 -15.01
CA PHE A 194 18.20 8.53 -15.58
C PHE A 194 17.20 7.42 -15.90
N THR A 195 17.60 6.58 -16.86
CA THR A 195 16.94 5.34 -17.22
C THR A 195 17.84 4.16 -16.85
N TYR A 196 17.25 3.02 -16.54
CA TYR A 196 18.04 1.81 -16.31
C TYR A 196 18.53 1.25 -17.64
N SER A 197 19.78 0.76 -17.69
CA SER A 197 20.35 0.16 -18.90
C SER A 197 19.61 -1.09 -19.37
N GLN A 198 18.82 -1.71 -18.48
CA GLN A 198 17.91 -2.80 -18.80
C GLN A 198 16.83 -2.40 -19.81
N TRP A 199 16.51 -1.12 -19.93
CA TRP A 199 15.47 -0.61 -20.83
C TRP A 199 15.99 -0.24 -22.22
N ASN A 200 17.31 -0.20 -22.43
CA ASN A 200 17.91 0.29 -23.66
C ASN A 200 17.45 -0.49 -24.90
N VAL A 201 17.42 -1.82 -24.82
CA VAL A 201 16.98 -2.66 -25.94
C VAL A 201 15.45 -2.77 -26.02
N PRO A 202 14.73 -3.12 -24.93
CA PRO A 202 13.28 -3.31 -24.99
C PRO A 202 12.51 -2.09 -25.49
N TYR A 203 12.98 -0.87 -25.20
CA TYR A 203 12.32 0.37 -25.58
C TYR A 203 13.13 1.21 -26.57
N ASP A 204 14.24 0.67 -27.11
CA ASP A 204 15.11 1.32 -28.10
C ASP A 204 15.57 2.72 -27.64
N LEU A 205 16.18 2.79 -26.46
CA LEU A 205 16.64 4.07 -25.90
C LEU A 205 17.88 4.60 -26.63
N GLU A 206 17.94 5.91 -26.83
CA GLU A 206 19.10 6.58 -27.39
C GLU A 206 20.29 6.53 -26.43
N ASP A 207 21.51 6.37 -26.96
CA ASP A 207 22.74 6.52 -26.17
C ASP A 207 22.93 7.98 -25.74
N ASP A 208 22.65 8.27 -24.47
CA ASP A 208 22.76 9.58 -23.85
C ASP A 208 24.12 9.81 -23.15
N SER A 209 25.10 8.92 -23.33
CA SER A 209 26.44 9.05 -22.73
C SER A 209 27.37 9.99 -23.50
N THR A 210 27.02 10.35 -24.73
CA THR A 210 27.86 11.17 -25.63
C THR A 210 27.09 12.31 -26.30
N GLY A 211 27.82 13.41 -26.55
CA GLY A 211 27.34 14.59 -27.26
C GLY A 211 27.51 15.89 -26.47
N SER A 212 27.02 17.00 -27.04
CA SER A 212 26.89 18.26 -26.28
C SER A 212 25.86 18.10 -25.16
N GLU A 213 25.99 18.87 -24.08
CA GLU A 213 25.06 18.88 -22.95
C GLU A 213 23.60 18.99 -23.38
N LYS A 214 23.29 19.92 -24.30
CA LYS A 214 21.94 20.08 -24.87
C LYS A 214 21.43 18.78 -25.49
N ARG A 215 22.27 18.10 -26.28
CA ARG A 215 21.89 16.85 -26.96
C ARG A 215 21.69 15.71 -25.96
N VAL A 216 22.50 15.64 -24.91
CA VAL A 216 22.31 14.66 -23.82
C VAL A 216 20.98 14.91 -23.10
N ALA A 217 20.68 16.17 -22.78
CA ALA A 217 19.41 16.55 -22.15
C ALA A 217 18.19 16.16 -23.01
N GLU A 218 18.24 16.47 -24.32
CA GLU A 218 17.20 16.09 -25.28
C GLU A 218 17.00 14.56 -25.35
N LYS A 219 18.10 13.79 -25.44
CA LYS A 219 18.05 12.32 -25.46
C LYS A 219 17.44 11.76 -24.18
N ARG A 220 17.83 12.27 -23.01
CA ARG A 220 17.25 11.85 -21.72
C ARG A 220 15.76 12.12 -21.62
N ALA A 221 15.32 13.29 -22.09
CA ALA A 221 13.91 13.64 -22.15
C ALA A 221 13.14 12.64 -23.04
N ARG A 222 13.64 12.35 -24.25
CA ARG A 222 13.00 11.36 -25.14
C ARG A 222 13.01 9.94 -24.57
N ASN A 223 14.13 9.51 -24.00
CA ASN A 223 14.25 8.20 -23.34
C ASN A 223 13.25 8.06 -22.19
N PHE A 224 13.06 9.10 -21.38
CA PHE A 224 12.08 9.11 -20.30
C PHE A 224 10.65 8.85 -20.81
N ILE A 225 10.24 9.54 -21.88
CA ILE A 225 8.92 9.35 -22.50
C ILE A 225 8.79 7.95 -23.11
N ARG A 226 9.82 7.43 -23.78
CA ARG A 226 9.79 6.06 -24.33
C ARG A 226 9.61 5.01 -23.23
N VAL A 227 10.31 5.15 -22.10
CA VAL A 227 10.15 4.25 -20.95
C VAL A 227 8.74 4.35 -20.37
N LEU A 228 8.19 5.57 -20.20
CA LEU A 228 6.80 5.73 -19.75
C LEU A 228 5.82 5.00 -20.67
N CYS A 229 5.95 5.17 -21.99
CA CYS A 229 5.11 4.46 -22.93
C CYS A 229 5.26 2.95 -22.83
N GLY A 230 6.48 2.44 -22.62
CA GLY A 230 6.76 1.02 -22.49
C GLY A 230 6.16 0.43 -21.21
N GLU A 231 6.54 0.97 -20.05
CA GLU A 231 6.18 0.44 -18.72
C GLU A 231 4.68 0.57 -18.38
N TYR A 232 3.94 1.43 -19.08
CA TYR A 232 2.50 1.64 -18.92
C TYR A 232 1.69 1.32 -20.19
N ARG A 233 2.25 0.55 -21.14
CA ARG A 233 1.57 0.21 -22.40
C ARG A 233 0.21 -0.48 -22.21
N ASP A 234 0.12 -1.32 -21.17
CA ASP A 234 -1.08 -2.05 -20.77
C ASP A 234 -2.00 -1.24 -19.85
N HIS A 235 -1.61 -0.01 -19.49
CA HIS A 235 -2.40 0.89 -18.64
C HIS A 235 -2.44 2.34 -19.20
N PRO A 236 -3.17 2.59 -20.31
CA PRO A 236 -3.15 3.88 -20.98
C PRO A 236 -3.65 5.06 -20.15
N SER A 237 -4.61 4.85 -19.24
CA SER A 237 -5.10 5.89 -18.33
C SER A 237 -4.00 6.36 -17.37
N MET A 238 -3.23 5.44 -16.80
CA MET A 238 -2.06 5.75 -15.98
C MET A 238 -0.98 6.47 -16.79
N LEU A 239 -0.69 6.01 -18.03
CA LEU A 239 0.23 6.70 -18.93
C LEU A 239 -0.21 8.14 -19.19
N ARG A 240 -1.49 8.36 -19.54
CA ARG A 240 -2.08 9.69 -19.75
C ARG A 240 -1.87 10.57 -18.52
N ALA A 241 -2.31 10.12 -17.36
CA ALA A 241 -2.23 10.90 -16.13
C ALA A 241 -0.78 11.26 -15.78
N ARG A 242 0.16 10.31 -15.91
CA ARG A 242 1.59 10.57 -15.70
C ARG A 242 2.14 11.63 -16.65
N LEU A 243 1.79 11.57 -17.93
CA LEU A 243 2.19 12.56 -18.92
C LEU A 243 1.57 13.93 -18.62
N GLU A 244 0.29 13.98 -18.22
CA GLU A 244 -0.42 15.21 -17.87
C GLU A 244 0.18 15.90 -16.64
N VAL A 245 0.53 15.14 -15.60
CA VAL A 245 1.18 15.67 -14.40
C VAL A 245 2.54 16.29 -14.75
N VAL A 246 3.32 15.63 -15.61
CA VAL A 246 4.58 16.19 -16.10
C VAL A 246 4.35 17.44 -16.97
N ALA A 247 3.34 17.41 -17.84
CA ALA A 247 3.01 18.50 -18.76
C ALA A 247 2.45 19.75 -18.06
N THR A 248 1.76 19.59 -16.92
CA THR A 248 0.97 20.68 -16.32
C THR A 248 1.32 21.00 -14.88
N ALA A 249 1.85 20.04 -14.12
CA ALA A 249 2.10 20.17 -12.68
C ALA A 249 3.58 19.99 -12.28
N GLN A 250 4.47 19.86 -13.26
CA GLN A 250 5.90 19.95 -13.03
C GLN A 250 6.34 21.41 -12.94
N HIS A 251 7.04 21.74 -11.86
CA HIS A 251 7.43 23.09 -11.52
C HIS A 251 8.92 23.16 -11.16
N TYR A 252 9.56 24.25 -11.59
CA TYR A 252 10.94 24.56 -11.25
C TYR A 252 10.93 25.74 -10.29
N ALA A 253 11.29 25.49 -9.02
CA ALA A 253 11.24 26.51 -8.00
C ALA A 253 12.37 27.54 -8.20
N GLY A 254 12.00 28.81 -8.32
CA GLY A 254 12.92 29.93 -8.40
C GLY A 254 13.43 30.41 -7.03
N ALA A 255 14.35 31.37 -7.09
CA ALA A 255 15.04 31.92 -5.91
C ALA A 255 14.28 33.06 -5.22
N GLU A 256 13.30 33.66 -5.90
CA GLU A 256 12.53 34.78 -5.37
C GLU A 256 11.56 34.34 -4.28
N GLU A 257 11.28 35.25 -3.35
CA GLU A 257 10.24 35.05 -2.35
C GLU A 257 8.86 35.02 -3.03
N MET A 258 8.00 34.14 -2.54
CA MET A 258 6.62 34.08 -3.00
C MET A 258 5.86 35.28 -2.42
N THR A 259 5.26 36.14 -3.24
CA THR A 259 4.60 37.38 -2.75
C THR A 259 3.09 37.26 -2.59
N ASN A 260 2.46 36.33 -3.32
CA ASN A 260 1.05 36.02 -3.22
C ASN A 260 0.82 34.52 -3.49
N VAL A 261 -0.39 34.06 -3.17
CA VAL A 261 -0.85 32.70 -3.44
C VAL A 261 -2.22 32.78 -4.09
N ASP A 262 -2.40 31.99 -5.14
CA ASP A 262 -3.71 31.71 -5.73
C ASP A 262 -4.15 30.29 -5.31
N THR A 263 -5.04 30.19 -4.32
CA THR A 263 -5.56 28.92 -3.80
C THR A 263 -6.56 28.23 -4.72
N GLY A 264 -6.96 28.89 -5.82
CA GLY A 264 -7.72 28.27 -6.92
C GLY A 264 -6.86 27.51 -7.92
N LYS A 265 -5.53 27.58 -7.78
CA LYS A 265 -4.56 26.83 -8.61
C LYS A 265 -3.88 25.74 -7.78
N ASN A 266 -3.12 24.89 -8.47
CA ASN A 266 -2.23 23.95 -7.82
C ASN A 266 -1.18 24.73 -6.98
N LEU A 267 -1.26 24.58 -5.66
CA LEU A 267 -0.42 25.30 -4.69
C LEU A 267 1.08 25.09 -4.98
N PHE A 268 1.48 23.86 -5.29
CA PHE A 268 2.89 23.50 -5.42
C PHE A 268 3.51 23.94 -6.75
N THR A 269 2.68 24.25 -7.76
CA THR A 269 3.16 24.91 -8.99
C THR A 269 3.55 26.38 -8.81
N GLN A 270 3.26 26.95 -7.63
CA GLN A 270 3.63 28.33 -7.26
C GLN A 270 4.82 28.35 -6.29
N LEU A 271 5.26 27.18 -5.83
CA LEU A 271 6.25 27.06 -4.75
C LEU A 271 7.62 27.58 -5.18
N THR A 272 8.15 28.57 -4.47
CA THR A 272 9.54 29.01 -4.63
C THR A 272 10.45 28.28 -3.64
N TYR A 273 11.77 28.30 -3.84
CA TYR A 273 12.68 27.64 -2.89
C TYR A 273 12.63 28.27 -1.48
N PRO A 274 12.59 29.62 -1.31
CA PRO A 274 12.37 30.22 0.00
C PRO A 274 11.07 29.76 0.67
N ALA A 275 9.96 29.68 -0.08
CA ALA A 275 8.69 29.17 0.41
C ALA A 275 8.78 27.69 0.83
N TYR A 276 9.47 26.84 0.06
CA TYR A 276 9.75 25.45 0.45
C TYR A 276 10.47 25.36 1.80
N VAL A 277 11.47 26.22 2.05
CA VAL A 277 12.19 26.25 3.34
C VAL A 277 11.25 26.65 4.49
N LYS A 278 10.34 27.62 4.26
CA LYS A 278 9.30 28.00 5.23
C LYS A 278 8.33 26.85 5.50
N MET A 279 7.94 26.10 4.46
CA MET A 279 7.06 24.93 4.56
C MET A 279 7.67 23.85 5.44
N VAL A 280 8.92 23.48 5.17
CA VAL A 280 9.69 22.51 5.97
C VAL A 280 9.72 22.92 7.44
N ASN A 281 9.98 24.19 7.74
CA ASN A 281 10.05 24.67 9.12
C ASN A 281 8.68 24.71 9.80
N THR A 282 7.64 25.10 9.07
CA THR A 282 6.25 25.17 9.56
C THR A 282 5.73 23.79 9.91
N MET A 283 5.81 22.84 8.96
CA MET A 283 5.38 21.45 9.18
C MET A 283 6.16 20.80 10.32
N ARG A 284 7.49 20.98 10.38
CA ARG A 284 8.31 20.48 11.51
C ARG A 284 7.82 21.01 12.87
N THR A 285 7.53 22.31 12.94
CA THR A 285 7.13 22.99 14.18
C THR A 285 5.75 22.50 14.62
N MET A 286 4.81 22.45 13.68
CA MET A 286 3.43 22.07 13.95
C MET A 286 3.30 20.58 14.26
N HIS A 287 4.02 19.71 13.56
CA HIS A 287 4.08 18.30 13.89
C HIS A 287 4.62 18.08 15.32
N ALA A 288 5.73 18.72 15.69
CA ALA A 288 6.29 18.62 17.03
C ALA A 288 5.33 19.15 18.11
N TYR A 289 4.58 20.22 17.81
CA TYR A 289 3.56 20.76 18.70
C TYR A 289 2.38 19.79 18.90
N ARG A 290 1.83 19.24 17.81
CA ARG A 290 0.74 18.25 17.84
C ARG A 290 1.16 17.00 18.61
N GLN A 291 2.38 16.52 18.35
CA GLN A 291 2.99 15.41 19.08
C GLN A 291 3.08 15.68 20.59
N GLN A 292 3.47 16.89 21.00
CA GLN A 292 3.53 17.25 22.42
C GLN A 292 2.15 17.41 23.06
N ARG A 293 1.13 17.83 22.31
CA ARG A 293 -0.22 18.04 22.84
C ARG A 293 -0.89 16.72 23.21
N GLY A 294 -0.75 15.68 22.39
CA GLY A 294 -1.24 14.33 22.73
C GLY A 294 -0.78 13.88 24.12
N SER A 295 0.48 14.18 24.48
CA SER A 295 1.05 13.83 25.80
C SER A 295 0.39 14.48 27.03
N LYS A 296 -0.46 15.50 26.87
CA LYS A 296 -1.07 16.24 28.00
C LYS A 296 -2.53 15.87 28.31
N ASP A 297 -3.25 15.24 27.37
CA ASP A 297 -4.66 14.87 27.50
C ASP A 297 -4.86 13.38 27.87
N GLY A 298 -3.80 12.68 28.27
CA GLY A 298 -3.84 11.25 28.65
C GLY A 298 -3.48 10.29 27.51
N TYR A 299 -3.10 10.81 26.35
CA TYR A 299 -2.55 10.00 25.26
C TYR A 299 -1.04 9.85 25.44
N HIS A 300 -0.66 8.66 25.87
CA HIS A 300 0.74 8.31 26.00
C HIS A 300 1.30 8.02 24.60
N TYR A 301 2.34 8.75 24.19
CA TYR A 301 3.39 8.23 23.29
C TYR A 301 4.20 7.17 24.05
N GLY A 302 3.51 6.26 24.73
CA GLY A 302 4.06 5.31 25.68
C GLY A 302 4.42 4.05 24.94
N PHE A 303 5.71 3.78 24.84
CA PHE A 303 6.23 2.44 24.55
C PHE A 303 5.53 1.46 25.51
N GLY A 304 4.64 0.62 25.00
CA GLY A 304 3.70 -0.12 25.85
C GLY A 304 4.41 -0.85 26.99
N GLU A 305 3.93 -0.68 28.23
CA GLU A 305 4.40 -1.45 29.40
C GLU A 305 4.07 -2.96 29.29
N GLN A 306 3.26 -3.35 28.30
CA GLN A 306 2.92 -4.75 28.03
C GLN A 306 3.70 -5.30 26.83
N GLY A 307 4.92 -5.79 27.11
CA GLY A 307 5.42 -7.05 26.53
C GLY A 307 5.75 -7.14 25.03
N HIS A 308 5.46 -6.13 24.22
CA HIS A 308 5.99 -6.03 22.86
C HIS A 308 6.97 -4.86 22.86
N GLY A 309 8.18 -5.02 22.32
CA GLY A 309 9.27 -4.02 22.31
C GLY A 309 8.96 -2.76 21.49
N SER A 310 7.74 -2.26 21.59
CA SER A 310 7.06 -1.38 20.66
C SER A 310 7.49 0.05 20.88
N ARG A 311 8.10 0.63 19.84
CA ARG A 311 8.27 2.07 19.70
C ARG A 311 7.03 2.76 19.11
N ARG A 312 5.89 2.06 19.16
CA ARG A 312 4.62 2.49 18.60
C ARG A 312 4.05 3.68 19.33
N VAL A 313 3.24 4.42 18.59
CA VAL A 313 2.49 5.55 19.11
C VAL A 313 1.01 5.21 19.01
N ASP A 314 0.32 5.18 20.16
CA ASP A 314 -1.12 4.92 20.24
C ASP A 314 -1.95 5.96 19.46
N GLU A 315 -1.43 7.18 19.28
CA GLU A 315 -2.03 8.25 18.45
C GLU A 315 -1.00 9.01 17.60
N SER A 316 -1.02 8.78 16.29
CA SER A 316 -0.21 9.51 15.32
C SER A 316 -0.77 10.91 15.03
N VAL A 317 0.11 11.83 14.62
CA VAL A 317 -0.32 13.10 14.02
C VAL A 317 -0.92 12.83 12.64
N ALA A 318 -2.14 13.27 12.39
CA ALA A 318 -2.80 13.10 11.09
C ALA A 318 -2.07 13.85 9.95
N PRO A 319 -2.19 13.37 8.70
CA PRO A 319 -1.73 14.09 7.51
C PRO A 319 -2.39 15.47 7.33
N TRP A 320 -1.81 16.29 6.45
CA TRP A 320 -2.28 17.64 6.17
C TRP A 320 -3.41 17.60 5.16
N THR A 321 -4.53 18.25 5.47
CA THR A 321 -5.66 18.38 4.55
C THR A 321 -5.40 19.45 3.48
N GLN A 322 -6.17 19.43 2.40
CA GLN A 322 -6.15 20.51 1.40
C GLN A 322 -6.53 21.87 1.99
N CYS A 323 -7.48 21.90 2.93
CA CYS A 323 -7.83 23.10 3.69
C CYS A 323 -6.60 23.66 4.44
N GLU A 324 -5.89 22.79 5.16
CA GLU A 324 -4.72 23.18 5.92
C GLU A 324 -3.54 23.63 5.03
N MET A 325 -3.34 22.96 3.89
CA MET A 325 -2.32 23.37 2.92
C MET A 325 -2.63 24.75 2.31
N LYS A 326 -3.90 25.06 2.00
CA LYS A 326 -4.31 26.41 1.54
C LYS A 326 -3.98 27.47 2.59
N PHE A 327 -4.37 27.23 3.85
CA PHE A 327 -4.06 28.10 4.99
C PHE A 327 -2.56 28.35 5.11
N MET A 328 -1.75 27.27 5.12
CA MET A 328 -0.30 27.35 5.25
C MET A 328 0.33 28.20 4.13
N PHE A 329 -0.08 27.99 2.88
CA PHE A 329 0.42 28.75 1.74
C PHE A 329 0.09 30.25 1.87
N GLU A 330 -1.15 30.60 2.19
CA GLU A 330 -1.58 32.01 2.27
C GLU A 330 -0.95 32.75 3.45
N HIS A 331 -0.78 32.09 4.60
CA HIS A 331 -0.42 32.76 5.86
C HIS A 331 1.07 32.64 6.23
N TYR A 332 1.75 31.57 5.79
CA TYR A 332 3.08 31.22 6.28
C TYR A 332 4.15 31.11 5.18
N MET A 333 3.77 31.00 3.90
CA MET A 333 4.75 30.76 2.82
C MET A 333 5.19 32.03 2.08
N THR A 334 4.46 33.15 2.23
CA THR A 334 4.72 34.39 1.49
C THR A 334 5.84 35.26 2.10
N GLU A 335 6.29 36.27 1.36
CA GLU A 335 7.25 37.26 1.83
C GLU A 335 6.73 38.00 3.06
N GLY A 336 7.57 38.14 4.10
CA GLY A 336 7.20 38.80 5.35
C GLY A 336 6.26 38.00 6.26
N ALA A 337 5.82 36.80 5.84
CA ALA A 337 5.02 35.91 6.67
C ALA A 337 5.73 35.56 7.99
N PRO A 338 4.99 35.43 9.11
CA PRO A 338 5.56 35.06 10.39
C PRO A 338 6.04 33.61 10.39
N SER A 339 6.90 33.26 11.35
CA SER A 339 7.16 31.86 11.66
C SER A 339 5.98 31.25 12.40
N ALA A 340 5.61 30.02 12.05
CA ALA A 340 4.56 29.28 12.74
C ALA A 340 4.91 29.08 14.23
N SER A 341 3.88 29.18 15.08
CA SER A 341 3.94 28.80 16.50
C SER A 341 2.68 28.01 16.83
N GLY A 342 2.83 26.91 17.58
CA GLY A 342 1.77 25.91 17.76
C GLY A 342 0.38 26.46 18.05
N THR A 343 0.21 27.12 19.19
CA THR A 343 -1.11 27.63 19.60
C THR A 343 -1.65 28.72 18.66
N THR A 344 -0.79 29.61 18.14
CA THR A 344 -1.23 30.68 17.23
C THR A 344 -1.72 30.10 15.91
N TYR A 345 -0.95 29.17 15.35
CA TYR A 345 -1.27 28.50 14.09
C TYR A 345 -2.61 27.76 14.20
N GLU A 346 -2.82 26.94 15.25
CA GLU A 346 -4.09 26.19 15.39
C GLU A 346 -5.30 27.13 15.56
N ASN A 347 -5.17 28.21 16.34
CA ASN A 347 -6.26 29.17 16.51
C ASN A 347 -6.62 29.90 15.21
N GLU A 348 -5.61 30.29 14.44
CA GLU A 348 -5.79 30.92 13.13
C GLU A 348 -6.35 29.93 12.11
N TYR A 349 -5.87 28.68 12.12
CA TYR A 349 -6.38 27.62 11.27
C TYR A 349 -7.83 27.28 11.60
N ASP A 350 -8.22 27.19 12.87
CA ASP A 350 -9.61 26.95 13.27
C ASP A 350 -10.55 28.04 12.74
N ALA A 351 -10.12 29.30 12.76
CA ALA A 351 -10.87 30.42 12.19
C ALA A 351 -10.95 30.31 10.66
N TYR A 352 -9.83 30.02 10.00
CA TYR A 352 -9.76 29.84 8.54
C TYR A 352 -10.63 28.67 8.07
N ARG A 353 -10.57 27.53 8.76
CA ARG A 353 -11.35 26.32 8.51
C ARG A 353 -12.85 26.62 8.51
N ALA A 354 -13.30 27.50 9.40
CA ALA A 354 -14.71 27.86 9.53
C ALA A 354 -15.20 28.86 8.46
N SER A 355 -14.31 29.65 7.86
CA SER A 355 -14.71 30.72 6.92
C SER A 355 -14.36 30.44 5.46
N GLU A 356 -13.22 29.81 5.18
CA GLU A 356 -12.66 29.70 3.82
C GLU A 356 -12.73 28.28 3.23
N CYS A 357 -12.81 27.24 4.06
CA CYS A 357 -12.71 25.86 3.59
C CYS A 357 -14.05 25.28 3.15
N SER A 358 -14.05 24.65 1.97
CA SER A 358 -15.19 23.89 1.46
C SER A 358 -15.18 22.46 2.01
N PRO A 359 -16.32 21.73 1.99
CA PRO A 359 -16.33 20.31 2.35
C PRO A 359 -15.32 19.47 1.56
N GLU A 360 -15.16 19.75 0.27
CA GLU A 360 -14.20 19.06 -0.62
C GLU A 360 -12.75 19.20 -0.12
N ASP A 361 -12.39 20.31 0.53
CA ASP A 361 -11.04 20.53 1.04
C ASP A 361 -10.64 19.57 2.18
N PHE A 362 -11.60 18.89 2.80
CA PHE A 362 -11.37 17.87 3.82
C PHE A 362 -11.36 16.46 3.24
N GLU A 363 -11.81 16.28 2.00
CA GLU A 363 -11.80 14.99 1.31
C GLU A 363 -10.41 14.64 0.76
N TRP A 364 -9.46 15.57 0.83
CA TRP A 364 -8.11 15.40 0.28
C TRP A 364 -7.05 15.64 1.36
N MET A 365 -6.07 14.74 1.41
CA MET A 365 -4.88 14.80 2.24
C MET A 365 -3.62 14.80 1.39
N PHE A 366 -2.49 15.16 2.01
CA PHE A 366 -1.21 15.29 1.34
C PHE A 366 -0.16 14.32 1.87
N ASP A 367 0.62 13.79 0.92
CA ASP A 367 1.79 12.98 1.15
C ASP A 367 2.95 13.48 0.25
N PHE A 368 4.19 13.23 0.66
CA PHE A 368 5.37 13.84 0.07
C PHE A 368 6.51 12.84 -0.09
N ARG A 369 7.07 12.77 -1.29
CA ARG A 369 8.27 11.98 -1.57
C ARG A 369 9.42 12.89 -1.96
N GLY A 370 10.38 13.03 -1.05
CA GLY A 370 11.68 13.60 -1.39
C GLY A 370 12.51 12.60 -2.19
N HIS A 371 13.21 13.07 -3.23
CA HIS A 371 14.10 12.21 -3.97
C HIS A 371 15.22 12.98 -4.66
N VAL A 372 16.32 12.28 -4.94
CA VAL A 372 17.48 12.86 -5.61
C VAL A 372 17.41 12.75 -7.13
N ASN A 373 16.56 11.87 -7.64
CA ASN A 373 16.46 11.53 -9.05
C ASN A 373 15.01 11.61 -9.52
N PHE A 374 14.82 11.92 -10.80
CA PHE A 374 13.53 11.84 -11.45
C PHE A 374 13.56 10.75 -12.53
N GLN A 375 12.98 9.61 -12.19
CA GLN A 375 12.96 8.41 -13.03
C GLN A 375 11.55 8.20 -13.59
N PRO A 376 11.35 7.49 -14.71
CA PRO A 376 10.01 7.19 -15.24
C PRO A 376 9.06 6.46 -14.28
N LEU A 377 9.60 5.82 -13.22
CA LEU A 377 8.85 5.12 -12.17
C LEU A 377 8.90 5.83 -10.80
N TRP A 378 9.02 7.17 -10.78
CA TRP A 378 9.33 7.97 -9.57
C TRP A 378 8.33 7.88 -8.41
N LEU A 379 7.08 7.45 -8.63
CA LEU A 379 6.11 7.17 -7.56
C LEU A 379 5.71 5.69 -7.53
N SER A 380 6.65 4.82 -7.89
CA SER A 380 6.50 3.38 -7.73
C SER A 380 7.37 2.89 -6.55
N SER A 381 6.97 1.77 -5.98
CA SER A 381 7.69 1.04 -4.95
C SER A 381 8.94 0.37 -5.53
N ASN A 382 9.85 -0.03 -4.65
CA ASN A 382 11.03 -0.77 -5.09
C ASN A 382 10.66 -2.11 -5.72
N ALA A 383 9.60 -2.77 -5.25
CA ALA A 383 9.14 -4.01 -5.86
C ALA A 383 8.78 -3.81 -7.33
N TYR A 384 8.04 -2.75 -7.69
CA TYR A 384 7.75 -2.41 -9.08
C TYR A 384 9.02 -2.13 -9.89
N ILE A 385 9.95 -1.37 -9.32
CA ILE A 385 11.22 -1.03 -9.97
C ILE A 385 12.08 -2.29 -10.19
N HIS A 386 12.19 -3.16 -9.20
CA HIS A 386 12.95 -4.41 -9.27
C HIS A 386 12.32 -5.40 -10.24
N ASN A 387 10.99 -5.51 -10.25
CA ASN A 387 10.24 -6.33 -11.22
C ASN A 387 10.43 -5.83 -12.66
N SER A 388 10.49 -4.51 -12.88
CA SER A 388 10.85 -3.96 -14.19
C SER A 388 12.28 -4.30 -14.59
N ARG A 389 13.22 -4.17 -13.66
CA ARG A 389 14.64 -4.50 -13.89
C ARG A 389 14.87 -6.00 -14.10
N ARG A 390 14.03 -6.88 -13.53
CA ARG A 390 14.00 -8.34 -13.74
C ARG A 390 13.75 -8.68 -15.20
N ALA A 391 12.80 -8.01 -15.84
CA ALA A 391 12.22 -8.40 -17.11
C ALA A 391 13.24 -8.63 -18.23
N ARG A 392 14.30 -7.82 -18.31
CA ARG A 392 15.36 -8.02 -19.31
C ARG A 392 16.07 -9.37 -19.15
N GLY A 393 16.34 -9.81 -17.92
CA GLY A 393 16.99 -11.10 -17.67
C GLY A 393 16.11 -12.28 -18.07
N MET A 394 14.78 -12.16 -17.90
CA MET A 394 13.82 -13.20 -18.27
C MET A 394 13.64 -13.35 -19.79
N VAL A 395 13.55 -12.24 -20.53
CA VAL A 395 13.46 -12.28 -22.00
C VAL A 395 14.66 -13.00 -22.61
N LEU A 396 15.85 -12.74 -22.07
CA LEU A 396 17.09 -13.34 -22.58
C LEU A 396 17.24 -14.82 -22.20
N SER A 397 16.72 -15.25 -21.05
CA SER A 397 16.93 -16.60 -20.52
C SER A 397 15.80 -17.61 -20.80
N HIS A 398 14.58 -17.17 -21.08
CA HIS A 398 13.41 -18.05 -21.18
C HIS A 398 12.58 -17.91 -22.48
N ASP A 399 12.97 -17.02 -23.41
CA ASP A 399 12.17 -16.69 -24.60
C ASP A 399 10.72 -16.27 -24.23
N ASP A 400 10.58 -15.66 -23.05
CA ASP A 400 9.30 -15.23 -22.49
C ASP A 400 9.20 -13.70 -22.50
N ASN A 401 8.43 -13.19 -23.45
CA ASN A 401 8.15 -11.77 -23.61
C ASN A 401 6.93 -11.32 -22.79
N ALA A 402 6.30 -12.20 -21.99
CA ALA A 402 5.04 -11.93 -21.30
C ALA A 402 5.08 -10.67 -20.42
N TYR A 403 6.22 -10.41 -19.75
CA TYR A 403 6.38 -9.16 -18.99
C TYR A 403 6.15 -7.94 -19.87
N TYR A 404 6.88 -7.83 -20.99
CA TYR A 404 6.80 -6.64 -21.82
C TYR A 404 5.50 -6.57 -22.59
N LEU A 405 4.72 -7.67 -22.65
CA LEU A 405 3.35 -7.60 -23.14
C LEU A 405 2.43 -6.83 -22.18
N ARG A 406 2.63 -6.99 -20.87
CA ARG A 406 1.80 -6.43 -19.79
C ARG A 406 2.65 -5.95 -18.61
N PRO A 407 3.50 -4.93 -18.78
CA PRO A 407 4.49 -4.56 -17.78
C PRO A 407 3.88 -4.01 -16.51
N PHE A 408 2.80 -3.22 -16.58
CA PHE A 408 2.13 -2.75 -15.38
C PHE A 408 1.48 -3.91 -14.63
N ALA A 409 0.65 -4.71 -15.31
CA ALA A 409 -0.10 -5.78 -14.68
C ALA A 409 0.82 -6.85 -14.07
N THR A 410 1.92 -7.17 -14.75
CA THR A 410 2.92 -8.13 -14.24
C THR A 410 3.61 -7.60 -12.98
N ARG A 411 4.01 -6.32 -12.95
CA ARG A 411 4.60 -5.71 -11.74
C ARG A 411 3.60 -5.71 -10.60
N ARG A 412 2.36 -5.33 -10.87
CA ARG A 412 1.28 -5.33 -9.88
C ARG A 412 1.04 -6.72 -9.31
N GLU A 413 0.89 -7.73 -10.16
CA GLU A 413 0.69 -9.11 -9.73
C GLU A 413 1.84 -9.59 -8.84
N LEU A 414 3.09 -9.49 -9.31
CA LEU A 414 4.25 -9.94 -8.56
C LEU A 414 4.41 -9.20 -7.23
N SER A 415 4.14 -7.90 -7.19
CA SER A 415 4.15 -7.13 -5.94
C SER A 415 3.01 -7.55 -5.00
N ARG A 416 1.82 -7.88 -5.51
CA ARG A 416 0.69 -8.40 -4.69
C ARG A 416 1.06 -9.75 -4.10
N LYS A 417 1.69 -10.63 -4.88
CA LYS A 417 2.20 -11.92 -4.38
C LYS A 417 3.26 -11.73 -3.30
N GLY A 418 4.22 -10.82 -3.49
CA GLY A 418 5.21 -10.48 -2.47
C GLY A 418 4.59 -9.90 -1.19
N MET A 419 3.57 -9.05 -1.32
CA MET A 419 2.81 -8.53 -0.19
C MET A 419 2.05 -9.66 0.54
N ALA A 420 1.42 -10.57 -0.20
CA ALA A 420 0.77 -11.76 0.36
C ALA A 420 1.78 -12.64 1.11
N THR A 421 2.98 -12.85 0.57
CA THR A 421 4.06 -13.57 1.27
C THR A 421 4.36 -12.92 2.62
N PHE A 422 4.44 -11.58 2.68
CA PHE A 422 4.69 -10.91 3.95
C PHE A 422 3.52 -11.02 4.92
N LEU A 423 2.29 -10.79 4.47
CA LEU A 423 1.11 -10.83 5.36
C LEU A 423 0.79 -12.24 5.85
N PHE A 424 0.95 -13.25 4.99
CA PHE A 424 0.41 -14.60 5.22
C PHE A 424 1.48 -15.66 5.42
N ALA A 425 2.75 -15.30 5.61
CA ALA A 425 3.80 -16.27 5.89
C ALA A 425 3.45 -17.24 7.03
N LYS A 426 3.96 -18.48 6.92
CA LYS A 426 3.70 -19.55 7.89
C LYS A 426 3.89 -19.09 9.33
N GLN A 427 2.97 -19.51 10.19
CA GLN A 427 3.00 -19.15 11.61
C GLN A 427 4.30 -19.59 12.29
N ASP A 428 4.87 -20.72 11.89
CA ASP A 428 6.10 -21.27 12.45
C ASP A 428 7.33 -20.38 12.17
N ASP A 429 7.33 -19.66 11.04
CA ASP A 429 8.43 -18.78 10.61
C ASP A 429 8.19 -17.31 10.97
N PHE A 430 6.97 -16.96 11.40
CA PHE A 430 6.54 -15.59 11.60
C PHE A 430 7.45 -14.82 12.58
N ALA A 431 7.94 -15.47 13.64
CA ALA A 431 8.88 -14.85 14.58
C ALA A 431 10.22 -14.50 13.93
N GLU A 432 10.71 -15.30 12.99
CA GLU A 432 11.94 -15.01 12.23
C GLU A 432 11.73 -13.94 11.20
N MET A 433 10.59 -13.96 10.52
CA MET A 433 10.19 -12.86 9.67
C MET A 433 10.15 -11.55 10.45
N MET A 434 9.42 -11.46 11.57
CA MET A 434 9.39 -10.24 12.38
C MET A 434 10.81 -9.77 12.75
N ARG A 435 11.69 -10.68 13.17
CA ARG A 435 13.09 -10.36 13.47
C ARG A 435 13.86 -9.83 12.27
N ALA A 436 13.56 -10.30 11.06
CA ALA A 436 14.18 -9.76 9.84
C ALA A 436 13.81 -8.28 9.61
N SER A 437 12.78 -7.74 10.28
CA SER A 437 12.44 -6.32 10.21
C SER A 437 13.15 -5.46 11.27
N GLU A 438 13.95 -6.06 12.16
CA GLU A 438 14.55 -5.33 13.27
C GLU A 438 15.62 -4.34 12.81
N SER A 439 15.50 -3.09 13.30
CA SER A 439 16.51 -2.05 13.14
C SER A 439 17.87 -2.51 13.67
N GLY A 440 18.87 -2.56 12.78
CA GLY A 440 20.23 -3.03 13.11
C GLY A 440 20.64 -4.37 12.49
N GLY A 441 19.78 -4.99 11.67
CA GLY A 441 20.15 -6.12 10.84
C GLY A 441 19.81 -7.48 11.44
N GLY A 442 18.51 -7.78 11.49
CA GLY A 442 18.00 -9.12 11.79
C GLY A 442 18.40 -10.19 10.76
N PRO A 443 17.79 -11.39 10.84
CA PRO A 443 17.93 -12.43 9.82
C PRO A 443 17.75 -11.87 8.41
N ILE A 444 18.57 -12.33 7.47
CA ILE A 444 18.39 -11.98 6.05
C ILE A 444 17.18 -12.74 5.52
N LEU A 445 16.27 -12.01 4.88
CA LEU A 445 15.05 -12.54 4.27
C LEU A 445 15.11 -12.26 2.77
N TYR A 446 14.92 -13.30 1.96
CA TYR A 446 14.69 -13.13 0.54
C TYR A 446 13.29 -13.56 0.14
N ILE A 447 12.58 -12.67 -0.56
CA ILE A 447 11.43 -13.05 -1.37
C ILE A 447 11.97 -13.58 -2.69
N THR A 448 11.52 -14.75 -3.12
CA THR A 448 11.97 -15.36 -4.37
C THR A 448 10.98 -15.09 -5.48
N ASP A 449 11.42 -15.28 -6.72
CA ASP A 449 10.53 -15.28 -7.89
C ASP A 449 9.95 -16.65 -8.22
N GLU A 450 10.09 -17.61 -7.29
CA GLU A 450 9.59 -18.97 -7.36
C GLU A 450 8.27 -19.10 -6.56
N ASP A 451 7.41 -20.00 -7.01
CA ASP A 451 6.19 -20.46 -6.35
C ASP A 451 6.17 -21.98 -6.57
N THR A 452 6.80 -22.71 -5.67
CA THR A 452 7.07 -24.15 -5.90
C THR A 452 5.90 -25.06 -5.55
N ASP A 453 4.88 -24.55 -4.85
CA ASP A 453 3.66 -25.29 -4.52
C ASP A 453 2.40 -24.79 -5.26
N ASP A 454 2.54 -23.84 -6.19
CA ASP A 454 1.47 -23.30 -7.07
C ASP A 454 0.30 -22.72 -6.27
N ASP A 455 0.61 -22.14 -5.11
CA ASP A 455 -0.36 -21.48 -4.23
C ASP A 455 -0.61 -20.02 -4.61
N ASN A 456 0.11 -19.53 -5.63
CA ASN A 456 0.07 -18.19 -6.18
C ASN A 456 0.69 -17.13 -5.26
N VAL A 457 1.44 -17.53 -4.24
CA VAL A 457 2.24 -16.68 -3.34
C VAL A 457 3.73 -16.89 -3.65
N LEU A 458 4.58 -15.89 -3.41
CA LEU A 458 6.02 -16.07 -3.63
C LEU A 458 6.64 -16.85 -2.46
N ASP A 459 7.51 -17.80 -2.78
CA ASP A 459 8.35 -18.49 -1.79
C ASP A 459 9.34 -17.50 -1.16
N TYR A 460 9.82 -17.82 0.06
CA TYR A 460 10.87 -17.04 0.72
C TYR A 460 12.02 -17.90 1.27
N ARG A 461 13.17 -17.27 1.52
CA ARG A 461 14.33 -17.89 2.19
C ARG A 461 14.74 -17.05 3.39
N LEU A 462 14.93 -17.70 4.54
CA LEU A 462 15.40 -17.09 5.77
C LEU A 462 16.82 -17.57 6.10
N PHE A 463 17.67 -16.63 6.53
CA PHE A 463 19.04 -16.91 6.91
C PHE A 463 19.32 -16.37 8.30
N ASP A 464 19.85 -17.22 9.18
CA ASP A 464 20.32 -16.83 10.51
C ASP A 464 21.43 -15.77 10.50
N GLN A 465 22.09 -15.57 9.35
CA GLN A 465 23.06 -14.50 9.16
C GLN A 465 22.37 -13.16 9.40
N ARG A 466 22.90 -12.40 10.36
CA ARG A 466 22.46 -11.05 10.64
C ARG A 466 22.92 -10.09 9.55
N GLY A 467 21.98 -9.31 9.02
CA GLY A 467 22.27 -8.15 8.20
C GLY A 467 22.99 -7.06 8.99
N CYS A 468 23.27 -5.95 8.33
CA CYS A 468 23.80 -4.72 8.92
C CYS A 468 22.80 -3.54 8.83
N GLY A 469 21.53 -3.82 8.53
CA GLY A 469 20.49 -2.80 8.40
C GLY A 469 20.75 -1.87 7.22
N ASP A 470 20.39 -0.60 7.33
CA ASP A 470 20.47 0.39 6.23
C ASP A 470 21.91 0.71 5.78
N GLN A 471 22.93 0.22 6.48
CA GLN A 471 24.33 0.46 6.12
C GLN A 471 24.81 -0.41 4.94
N GLY A 472 24.08 -1.47 4.58
CA GLY A 472 24.51 -2.44 3.56
C GLY A 472 23.90 -2.28 2.17
N VAL A 473 22.78 -1.56 2.01
CA VAL A 473 21.90 -1.62 0.80
C VAL A 473 22.50 -1.14 -0.53
N SER A 474 23.70 -0.53 -0.51
CA SER A 474 24.26 0.16 -1.69
C SER A 474 24.94 -0.72 -2.74
N SER A 475 25.21 -2.00 -2.46
CA SER A 475 25.92 -2.89 -3.40
C SER A 475 25.10 -4.13 -3.78
N PRO A 476 25.01 -4.48 -5.08
CA PRO A 476 24.42 -5.75 -5.51
C PRO A 476 25.38 -6.94 -5.34
N VAL A 477 26.61 -6.72 -4.85
CA VAL A 477 27.63 -7.75 -4.69
C VAL A 477 27.60 -8.27 -3.25
N PRO A 478 27.32 -9.56 -2.97
CA PRO A 478 27.20 -10.08 -1.61
C PRO A 478 28.42 -9.79 -0.73
N SER A 479 29.63 -9.92 -1.26
CA SER A 479 30.87 -9.64 -0.52
C SER A 479 31.06 -8.17 -0.13
N LYS A 480 30.24 -7.26 -0.68
CA LYS A 480 30.24 -5.83 -0.40
C LYS A 480 28.93 -5.35 0.23
N ASN A 481 27.99 -6.26 0.48
CA ASN A 481 26.69 -5.98 1.08
C ASN A 481 26.45 -6.96 2.21
N CYS A 482 26.62 -6.49 3.45
CA CYS A 482 26.43 -7.29 4.65
C CYS A 482 24.98 -7.72 4.91
N ASN A 483 24.01 -7.20 4.14
CA ASN A 483 22.64 -7.71 4.11
C ASN A 483 22.44 -8.83 3.09
N MET A 484 23.52 -9.35 2.53
CA MET A 484 23.47 -10.42 1.56
C MET A 484 24.32 -11.61 1.98
N VAL A 485 23.88 -12.80 1.59
CA VAL A 485 24.66 -14.03 1.73
C VAL A 485 25.32 -14.37 0.39
N PRO A 486 26.48 -15.07 0.39
CA PRO A 486 27.09 -15.58 -0.83
C PRO A 486 26.11 -16.42 -1.66
N TRP A 487 26.31 -16.43 -2.98
CA TRP A 487 25.42 -17.09 -3.92
C TRP A 487 25.24 -18.58 -3.58
N GLU A 488 26.34 -19.29 -3.36
CA GLU A 488 26.34 -20.73 -3.09
C GLU A 488 25.54 -21.07 -1.82
N THR A 489 25.58 -20.18 -0.83
CA THR A 489 24.80 -20.31 0.41
C THR A 489 23.32 -20.08 0.15
N ALA A 490 22.98 -19.05 -0.63
CA ALA A 490 21.60 -18.77 -0.98
C ALA A 490 20.99 -19.95 -1.73
N GLU A 491 21.67 -20.45 -2.78
CA GLU A 491 21.22 -21.56 -3.62
C GLU A 491 20.99 -22.85 -2.82
N ALA A 492 21.91 -23.18 -1.90
CA ALA A 492 21.84 -24.39 -1.10
C ALA A 492 20.76 -24.35 0.01
N THR A 493 20.21 -23.18 0.32
CA THR A 493 19.17 -23.03 1.33
C THR A 493 17.80 -23.30 0.70
N PRO A 494 17.02 -24.29 1.20
CA PRO A 494 15.70 -24.57 0.65
C PRO A 494 14.78 -23.35 0.72
N ASN A 495 13.95 -23.17 -0.30
CA ASN A 495 12.80 -22.29 -0.20
C ASN A 495 11.89 -22.76 0.94
N VAL A 496 11.38 -21.81 1.69
CA VAL A 496 10.26 -22.00 2.57
C VAL A 496 9.01 -21.66 1.77
N THR A 497 8.17 -22.65 1.56
CA THR A 497 6.92 -22.53 0.81
C THR A 497 5.75 -22.30 1.76
N GLY A 498 4.63 -21.78 1.29
CA GLY A 498 3.33 -21.82 1.94
C GLY A 498 2.96 -20.68 2.90
N HIS A 499 1.66 -20.65 3.22
CA HIS A 499 0.98 -19.59 3.97
C HIS A 499 0.22 -20.12 5.19
N VAL A 500 -0.30 -19.21 6.04
CA VAL A 500 -1.19 -19.57 7.15
C VAL A 500 -2.48 -20.22 6.66
N THR A 501 -3.02 -21.17 7.42
CA THR A 501 -4.31 -21.82 7.08
C THR A 501 -5.43 -20.78 6.97
N GLY A 502 -6.17 -20.81 5.86
CA GLY A 502 -7.31 -19.93 5.60
C GLY A 502 -7.12 -18.97 4.43
N PHE A 503 -5.88 -18.67 4.04
CA PHE A 503 -5.61 -17.95 2.79
C PHE A 503 -5.83 -18.86 1.57
N SER A 504 -6.33 -18.29 0.48
CA SER A 504 -6.70 -19.01 -0.73
C SER A 504 -6.41 -18.18 -1.99
N LYS A 505 -6.36 -18.84 -3.15
CA LYS A 505 -6.16 -18.16 -4.43
C LYS A 505 -7.26 -17.13 -4.74
N SER A 506 -8.50 -17.38 -4.32
CA SER A 506 -9.62 -16.44 -4.48
C SER A 506 -9.42 -15.16 -3.66
N ASP A 507 -8.61 -15.18 -2.60
CA ASP A 507 -8.38 -13.98 -1.81
C ASP A 507 -7.61 -12.91 -2.57
N PHE A 508 -6.84 -13.28 -3.61
CA PHE A 508 -6.20 -12.30 -4.50
C PHE A 508 -7.20 -11.37 -5.20
N GLU A 509 -8.45 -11.82 -5.36
CA GLU A 509 -9.53 -11.05 -5.95
C GLU A 509 -10.12 -10.03 -4.97
N ARG A 510 -9.79 -10.10 -3.68
CA ARG A 510 -10.32 -9.19 -2.65
C ARG A 510 -9.46 -7.92 -2.51
N PRO A 511 -10.04 -6.80 -2.03
CA PRO A 511 -9.30 -5.56 -1.77
C PRO A 511 -8.18 -5.76 -0.72
N ASP A 512 -8.49 -6.43 0.39
CA ASP A 512 -7.58 -6.66 1.52
C ASP A 512 -6.80 -7.98 1.43
N LEU A 513 -6.84 -8.68 0.28
CA LEU A 513 -6.27 -10.03 0.12
C LEU A 513 -6.84 -11.06 1.11
N GLY A 514 -8.07 -10.87 1.63
CA GLY A 514 -8.67 -11.76 2.63
C GLY A 514 -8.10 -11.59 4.05
N PHE A 515 -7.31 -10.54 4.27
CA PHE A 515 -6.57 -10.31 5.51
C PHE A 515 -7.44 -10.34 6.77
N LEU A 516 -8.60 -9.68 6.76
CA LEU A 516 -9.48 -9.62 7.93
C LEU A 516 -10.19 -10.93 8.26
N ASP A 517 -10.31 -11.83 7.28
CA ASP A 517 -10.95 -13.15 7.45
C ASP A 517 -9.97 -14.16 8.03
N VAL A 518 -8.72 -14.10 7.57
CA VAL A 518 -7.65 -14.97 8.05
C VAL A 518 -7.21 -14.57 9.46
N PHE A 519 -7.05 -13.27 9.72
CA PHE A 519 -6.62 -12.76 11.03
C PHE A 519 -7.83 -12.13 11.73
N THR A 520 -8.41 -12.83 12.71
CA THR A 520 -9.68 -12.43 13.33
C THR A 520 -9.52 -11.59 14.59
N THR A 521 -8.36 -11.62 15.23
CA THR A 521 -8.05 -10.80 16.41
C THR A 521 -7.29 -9.54 16.02
N PHE A 522 -7.46 -8.46 16.79
CA PHE A 522 -6.68 -7.24 16.59
C PHE A 522 -5.17 -7.50 16.72
N ASP A 523 -4.75 -8.30 17.71
CA ASP A 523 -3.32 -8.57 17.94
C ASP A 523 -2.69 -9.32 16.77
N ASP A 524 -3.39 -10.31 16.18
CA ASP A 524 -2.91 -11.01 14.99
C ASP A 524 -2.83 -10.08 13.78
N ARG A 525 -3.90 -9.32 13.52
CA ARG A 525 -3.92 -8.31 12.44
C ARG A 525 -2.76 -7.33 12.59
N MET A 526 -2.60 -6.80 13.79
CA MET A 526 -1.54 -5.84 14.09
C MET A 526 -0.17 -6.48 13.89
N ALA A 527 0.08 -7.68 14.39
CA ALA A 527 1.36 -8.36 14.19
C ALA A 527 1.69 -8.54 12.70
N ARG A 528 0.71 -8.95 11.88
CA ARG A 528 0.89 -9.22 10.45
C ARG A 528 1.09 -7.97 9.62
N ILE A 529 0.30 -6.91 9.86
CA ILE A 529 0.48 -5.65 9.13
C ILE A 529 1.81 -4.99 9.52
N ASN A 530 2.18 -4.99 10.81
CA ASN A 530 3.49 -4.51 11.28
C ASN A 530 4.62 -5.19 10.49
N GLN A 531 4.58 -6.52 10.40
CA GLN A 531 5.62 -7.30 9.73
C GLN A 531 5.84 -6.86 8.27
N ALA A 532 4.76 -6.53 7.57
CA ALA A 532 4.80 -6.10 6.19
C ALA A 532 5.30 -4.65 6.07
N LEU A 533 4.77 -3.74 6.89
CA LEU A 533 5.13 -2.31 6.88
C LEU A 533 6.57 -2.08 7.35
N ASP A 534 7.04 -2.79 8.39
CA ASP A 534 8.40 -2.65 8.91
C ASP A 534 9.47 -2.97 7.83
N ARG A 535 9.11 -3.68 6.74
CA ARG A 535 9.99 -3.92 5.57
C ARG A 535 10.26 -2.66 4.77
N HIS A 536 9.30 -1.75 4.77
CA HIS A 536 9.44 -0.46 4.16
C HIS A 536 10.45 0.39 4.93
N SER A 537 10.37 0.44 6.26
CA SER A 537 11.27 1.23 7.09
C SER A 537 12.65 0.62 7.31
N ASN A 538 12.77 -0.70 7.42
CA ASN A 538 14.02 -1.40 7.70
C ASN A 538 14.53 -2.14 6.46
N TRP A 539 14.91 -1.36 5.45
CA TRP A 539 15.39 -1.77 4.10
C TRP A 539 16.49 -2.83 4.13
N GLY A 540 17.26 -2.86 5.21
CA GLY A 540 18.51 -3.59 5.36
C GLY A 540 18.48 -5.05 4.91
N PRO A 541 17.89 -5.98 5.65
CA PRO A 541 18.07 -7.42 5.43
C PRO A 541 17.01 -8.05 4.51
N THR A 542 16.08 -7.29 3.93
CA THR A 542 15.07 -7.83 3.00
C THR A 542 15.49 -7.62 1.55
N GLY A 543 15.64 -8.71 0.81
CA GLY A 543 16.00 -8.68 -0.61
C GLY A 543 15.01 -9.44 -1.48
N TYR A 544 15.12 -9.20 -2.78
CA TYR A 544 14.49 -9.99 -3.81
C TYR A 544 15.53 -10.90 -4.44
N TYR A 545 15.27 -12.20 -4.37
CA TYR A 545 16.05 -13.27 -4.96
C TYR A 545 15.44 -13.64 -6.30
N MET A 546 16.21 -13.49 -7.38
CA MET A 546 15.73 -13.78 -8.73
C MET A 546 16.56 -14.85 -9.40
N LYS A 547 15.99 -16.04 -9.50
CA LYS A 547 16.62 -17.14 -10.23
C LYS A 547 16.57 -16.91 -11.74
N ALA A 548 15.46 -16.36 -12.26
CA ALA A 548 15.25 -16.18 -13.69
C ALA A 548 15.85 -14.88 -14.29
N GLY A 549 16.56 -14.08 -13.49
CA GLY A 549 17.03 -12.75 -13.89
C GLY A 549 18.51 -12.65 -14.31
N SER A 550 19.19 -13.77 -14.49
CA SER A 550 20.64 -13.82 -14.73
C SER A 550 21.02 -13.27 -16.13
N ASP A 551 22.24 -12.74 -16.30
CA ASP A 551 22.72 -12.24 -17.60
C ASP A 551 23.04 -13.38 -18.57
N ASP A 552 23.04 -13.10 -19.88
CA ASP A 552 23.49 -14.06 -20.89
C ASP A 552 24.89 -14.60 -20.57
N GLY A 553 24.96 -15.90 -20.27
CA GLY A 553 26.21 -16.61 -19.96
C GLY A 553 26.66 -16.55 -18.50
N ASP A 554 25.91 -15.89 -17.61
CA ASP A 554 26.09 -15.96 -16.16
C ASP A 554 24.84 -16.61 -15.53
N PRO A 555 24.91 -17.84 -14.99
CA PRO A 555 23.77 -18.50 -14.35
C PRO A 555 23.51 -18.00 -12.92
N SER A 556 24.32 -17.07 -12.40
CA SER A 556 24.16 -16.54 -11.05
C SER A 556 22.87 -15.72 -10.97
N PRO A 557 22.00 -15.94 -9.97
CA PRO A 557 20.79 -15.15 -9.81
C PRO A 557 21.16 -13.71 -9.51
N ARG A 558 20.18 -12.85 -9.70
CA ARG A 558 20.29 -11.46 -9.30
C ARG A 558 19.62 -11.25 -7.97
N PHE A 559 20.30 -10.45 -7.15
CA PHE A 559 19.79 -9.98 -5.89
C PHE A 559 19.51 -8.49 -5.99
N PHE A 560 18.33 -8.11 -5.52
CA PHE A 560 18.01 -6.71 -5.29
C PHE A 560 17.72 -6.52 -3.81
N GLY A 561 18.60 -5.80 -3.11
CA GLY A 561 18.32 -5.40 -1.73
C GLY A 561 17.17 -4.39 -1.67
N ALA A 562 16.60 -4.23 -0.48
CA ALA A 562 15.52 -3.29 -0.18
C ALA A 562 14.23 -3.52 -1.00
N TYR A 563 13.86 -4.79 -1.18
CA TYR A 563 12.56 -5.09 -1.78
C TYR A 563 11.44 -4.72 -0.81
N SER A 564 10.66 -3.71 -1.19
CA SER A 564 9.44 -3.28 -0.48
C SER A 564 8.32 -3.09 -1.49
N PRO A 565 7.10 -3.61 -1.22
CA PRO A 565 5.95 -3.40 -2.07
C PRO A 565 5.38 -1.99 -1.89
N PHE A 566 5.85 -1.20 -0.92
CA PHE A 566 5.33 0.12 -0.62
C PHE A 566 6.15 1.26 -1.23
N VAL A 567 5.46 2.33 -1.60
CA VAL A 567 6.03 3.59 -2.07
C VAL A 567 6.55 4.36 -0.86
N ALA A 568 7.82 4.76 -0.90
CA ALA A 568 8.43 5.55 0.16
C ALA A 568 7.99 7.01 0.09
N SER A 569 7.19 7.43 1.06
CA SER A 569 6.72 8.80 1.18
C SER A 569 6.41 9.14 2.64
N SER A 570 6.22 10.43 2.90
CA SER A 570 6.01 11.00 4.21
C SER A 570 4.93 12.04 4.15
N TYR A 571 3.95 11.96 5.06
CA TYR A 571 2.92 12.99 5.18
C TYR A 571 3.47 14.33 5.70
N ASP A 572 4.78 14.46 5.93
CA ASP A 572 5.40 15.70 6.38
C ASP A 572 6.66 16.01 5.56
N VAL A 573 6.64 17.14 4.85
CA VAL A 573 7.78 17.56 4.01
C VAL A 573 9.08 17.66 4.81
N SER A 574 9.03 17.98 6.11
CA SER A 574 10.24 18.10 6.92
C SER A 574 10.93 16.78 7.20
N ALA A 575 10.22 15.65 7.12
CA ALA A 575 10.80 14.31 7.15
C ALA A 575 11.31 13.90 5.76
N SER A 576 10.60 14.27 4.70
CA SER A 576 11.02 14.06 3.31
C SER A 576 12.25 14.91 2.88
N ASP A 577 12.51 16.07 3.52
CA ASP A 577 13.59 17.00 3.18
C ASP A 577 14.99 16.35 3.21
N GLY A 578 15.19 15.35 4.08
CA GLY A 578 16.43 14.59 4.13
C GLY A 578 16.75 13.88 2.79
N PHE A 579 15.73 13.33 2.13
CA PHE A 579 15.87 12.68 0.83
C PHE A 579 16.03 13.67 -0.32
N VAL A 580 15.35 14.82 -0.24
CA VAL A 580 15.48 15.92 -1.20
C VAL A 580 16.92 16.44 -1.27
N ARG A 581 17.63 16.46 -0.13
CA ARG A 581 18.98 17.02 0.01
C ARG A 581 20.11 16.00 -0.10
N ARG A 582 19.80 14.70 -0.15
CA ARG A 582 20.81 13.64 -0.17
C ARG A 582 21.66 13.71 -1.43
N ASP A 583 22.92 13.27 -1.34
CA ASP A 583 23.79 13.05 -2.48
C ASP A 583 24.14 11.55 -2.56
N PHE A 584 24.18 11.02 -3.78
CA PHE A 584 24.76 9.73 -4.08
C PHE A 584 26.06 9.90 -4.85
N PRO A 585 26.93 8.86 -4.91
CA PRO A 585 28.15 8.90 -5.70
C PRO A 585 27.90 9.27 -7.18
N THR A 586 26.70 9.00 -7.69
CA THR A 586 26.27 9.30 -9.07
C THR A 586 25.60 10.66 -9.23
N THR A 587 25.43 11.44 -8.16
CA THR A 587 24.80 12.77 -8.24
C THR A 587 25.66 13.73 -9.07
N ASP A 588 25.02 14.38 -10.05
CA ASP A 588 25.63 15.36 -10.93
C ASP A 588 26.26 16.50 -10.11
N GLU A 589 27.43 16.96 -10.54
CA GLU A 589 28.18 18.00 -9.82
C GLU A 589 27.37 19.29 -9.63
N TYR A 590 26.50 19.62 -10.59
CA TYR A 590 25.61 20.79 -10.51
C TYR A 590 24.63 20.71 -9.34
N GLU A 591 24.19 19.50 -8.96
CA GLU A 591 23.14 19.22 -7.98
C GLU A 591 23.67 18.84 -6.58
N ARG A 592 24.98 18.59 -6.45
CA ARG A 592 25.58 18.19 -5.16
C ARG A 592 25.38 19.23 -4.07
N GLY A 593 25.02 18.77 -2.89
CA GLY A 593 24.72 19.59 -1.72
C GLY A 593 23.45 20.44 -1.86
N ARG A 594 22.62 20.17 -2.89
CA ARG A 594 21.39 20.93 -3.17
C ARG A 594 20.13 20.10 -2.94
N ALA A 595 19.03 20.82 -2.79
CA ALA A 595 17.68 20.27 -2.75
C ALA A 595 17.25 19.97 -4.19
N LYS A 596 16.73 18.77 -4.42
CA LYS A 596 16.46 18.23 -5.76
C LYS A 596 14.95 18.12 -5.98
N TRP A 597 14.38 16.93 -5.93
CA TRP A 597 12.98 16.70 -6.24
C TRP A 597 12.14 16.54 -4.99
N LEU A 598 11.01 17.24 -4.97
CA LEU A 598 9.87 16.98 -4.09
C LEU A 598 8.70 16.55 -4.98
N PHE A 599 8.25 15.32 -4.82
CA PHE A 599 7.01 14.84 -5.43
C PHE A 599 5.88 14.98 -4.42
N VAL A 600 4.77 15.54 -4.87
CA VAL A 600 3.60 15.84 -4.04
C VAL A 600 2.46 14.93 -4.47
N ILE A 601 1.91 14.23 -3.50
CA ILE A 601 0.81 13.30 -3.65
C ILE A 601 -0.39 13.91 -2.95
N ARG A 602 -1.55 13.89 -3.59
CA ARG A 602 -2.82 14.33 -3.00
C ARG A 602 -3.82 13.19 -3.14
N PHE A 603 -4.14 12.56 -2.03
CA PHE A 603 -4.94 11.35 -1.98
C PHE A 603 -6.23 11.58 -1.20
N ARG A 604 -7.21 10.71 -1.38
CA ARG A 604 -8.52 10.85 -0.71
C ARG A 604 -8.40 10.55 0.79
N ALA A 605 -9.05 11.34 1.62
CA ALA A 605 -8.99 11.20 3.08
C ALA A 605 -9.52 9.85 3.58
N ASP A 606 -10.48 9.23 2.89
CA ASP A 606 -11.01 7.90 3.22
C ASP A 606 -10.04 6.76 2.88
N HIS A 607 -9.01 7.01 2.06
CA HIS A 607 -7.91 6.08 1.78
C HIS A 607 -6.85 6.04 2.91
N TYR A 608 -6.80 7.05 3.78
CA TYR A 608 -5.92 7.03 4.96
C TYR A 608 -6.34 5.88 5.88
N TYR A 609 -5.39 5.07 6.37
CA TYR A 609 -5.67 3.91 7.22
C TYR A 609 -4.67 3.80 8.38
N ASP A 610 -5.17 3.72 9.62
CA ASP A 610 -4.34 3.67 10.83
C ASP A 610 -4.73 2.54 11.81
N GLU A 611 -4.11 2.52 13.01
CA GLU A 611 -4.40 1.52 14.04
C GLU A 611 -5.87 1.53 14.49
N GLN A 612 -6.52 2.69 14.58
CA GLN A 612 -7.91 2.77 15.03
C GLN A 612 -8.84 2.13 14.02
N ASP A 613 -8.56 2.30 12.74
CA ASP A 613 -9.28 1.62 11.66
C ASP A 613 -9.13 0.10 11.75
N LEU A 614 -7.90 -0.38 11.97
CA LEU A 614 -7.61 -1.80 12.12
C LEU A 614 -8.30 -2.40 13.35
N LYS A 615 -8.31 -1.66 14.46
CA LYS A 615 -8.97 -2.02 15.71
C LYS A 615 -10.49 -2.05 15.56
N ALA A 616 -11.05 -1.14 14.77
CA ALA A 616 -12.44 -1.15 14.37
C ALA A 616 -12.76 -2.29 13.37
N GLY A 617 -11.75 -2.98 12.84
CA GLY A 617 -11.95 -4.01 11.81
C GLY A 617 -12.48 -3.42 10.50
N ARG A 618 -12.16 -2.15 10.21
CA ARG A 618 -12.38 -1.56 8.89
C ARG A 618 -11.51 -2.33 7.89
N SER A 619 -12.10 -2.76 6.78
CA SER A 619 -11.33 -3.34 5.68
C SER A 619 -10.60 -2.24 4.92
N PHE A 620 -9.55 -2.62 4.20
CA PHE A 620 -8.77 -1.72 3.35
C PHE A 620 -8.73 -2.27 1.93
N ASP A 621 -8.64 -1.39 0.94
CA ASP A 621 -8.21 -1.80 -0.39
C ASP A 621 -6.72 -1.60 -0.50
N LEU A 622 -5.97 -2.70 -0.68
CA LEU A 622 -4.53 -2.65 -0.78
C LEU A 622 -4.07 -1.69 -1.90
N ASP A 623 -4.81 -1.58 -3.01
CA ASP A 623 -4.40 -0.74 -4.15
C ASP A 623 -4.67 0.76 -3.94
N THR A 624 -5.45 1.16 -2.94
CA THR A 624 -5.77 2.58 -2.69
C THR A 624 -5.35 3.07 -1.31
N ALA A 625 -5.23 2.17 -0.32
CA ALA A 625 -4.95 2.54 1.06
C ALA A 625 -3.57 3.20 1.24
N TYR A 626 -3.52 4.13 2.19
CA TYR A 626 -2.32 4.77 2.70
C TYR A 626 -2.16 4.38 4.17
N PHE A 627 -1.29 3.40 4.44
CA PHE A 627 -1.05 2.88 5.78
C PHE A 627 -0.17 3.82 6.57
N ASN A 628 -0.69 4.31 7.70
CA ASN A 628 0.07 5.15 8.60
C ASN A 628 1.03 4.32 9.46
N GLU A 629 2.28 4.27 9.00
CA GLU A 629 3.33 3.49 9.63
C GLU A 629 3.58 3.88 11.09
N THR A 630 3.37 5.15 11.45
CA THR A 630 3.60 5.63 12.83
C THR A 630 2.73 4.90 13.86
N SER A 631 1.54 4.45 13.45
CA SER A 631 0.63 3.67 14.30
C SER A 631 0.67 2.17 13.97
N LEU A 632 1.00 1.80 12.73
CA LEU A 632 0.86 0.42 12.23
C LEU A 632 2.16 -0.39 12.15
N SER A 633 3.31 0.16 12.53
CA SER A 633 4.63 -0.49 12.48
C SER A 633 5.33 -0.48 13.84
N ASN A 634 6.21 -1.44 14.10
CA ASN A 634 6.92 -1.52 15.39
C ASN A 634 8.08 -0.54 15.49
N ASP A 635 8.52 0.02 14.36
CA ASP A 635 9.58 1.00 14.35
C ASP A 635 9.02 2.42 14.48
N PHE A 636 9.60 3.18 15.41
CA PHE A 636 9.34 4.60 15.47
C PHE A 636 10.15 5.26 14.37
N TYR A 637 9.68 5.14 13.14
CA TYR A 637 10.36 5.76 12.04
C TYR A 637 10.06 7.25 12.03
N ARG A 638 11.12 8.06 12.12
CA ARG A 638 11.03 9.53 12.10
C ARG A 638 10.58 10.07 10.74
N GLU A 639 10.40 9.19 9.76
CA GLU A 639 9.96 9.51 8.40
C GLU A 639 8.51 9.92 8.36
N ARG A 640 7.68 9.61 9.37
CA ARG A 640 6.25 9.97 9.35
C ARG A 640 5.62 9.41 8.06
N ALA A 641 5.87 8.13 7.80
CA ALA A 641 5.59 7.53 6.52
C ALA A 641 4.09 7.22 6.35
N LEU A 642 3.60 7.38 5.12
CA LEU A 642 2.38 6.73 4.66
C LEU A 642 2.77 5.73 3.59
N ASP A 643 2.58 4.45 3.90
CA ASP A 643 2.90 3.37 3.00
C ASP A 643 1.75 3.14 2.03
N HIS A 644 1.99 3.38 0.75
CA HIS A 644 1.05 3.06 -0.32
C HIS A 644 1.58 1.89 -1.17
N PHE A 645 0.75 0.89 -1.43
CA PHE A 645 1.16 -0.29 -2.18
C PHE A 645 1.44 0.02 -3.66
N GLY A 646 2.50 -0.56 -4.19
CA GLY A 646 2.77 -0.64 -5.62
C GLY A 646 3.16 0.70 -6.23
N THR A 647 2.19 1.45 -6.75
CA THR A 647 2.47 2.72 -7.42
C THR A 647 1.32 3.69 -7.21
N ILE A 648 1.65 4.94 -6.93
CA ILE A 648 0.66 5.99 -6.72
C ILE A 648 -0.22 6.12 -7.98
N PRO A 649 -1.55 6.14 -7.85
CA PRO A 649 -2.46 6.41 -8.96
C PRO A 649 -2.13 7.72 -9.69
N GLY A 650 -2.44 7.78 -10.98
CA GLY A 650 -2.04 8.92 -11.80
C GLY A 650 -2.72 10.22 -11.37
N GLU A 651 -3.99 10.12 -10.97
CA GLU A 651 -4.85 11.18 -10.46
C GLU A 651 -4.42 11.72 -9.08
N GLU A 652 -3.69 10.92 -8.30
CA GLU A 652 -3.17 11.33 -6.98
C GLU A 652 -1.79 11.99 -7.07
N ALA A 653 -1.09 11.85 -8.20
CA ALA A 653 0.18 12.54 -8.45
C ALA A 653 -0.07 14.04 -8.68
N TYR A 654 -0.02 14.83 -7.62
CA TYR A 654 -0.50 16.22 -7.64
C TYR A 654 0.48 17.23 -8.23
N ALA A 655 1.77 17.13 -7.90
CA ALA A 655 2.79 18.05 -8.42
C ALA A 655 4.20 17.47 -8.31
N GLN A 656 5.13 18.03 -9.09
CA GLN A 656 6.55 17.66 -9.07
C GLN A 656 7.40 18.91 -9.04
N VAL A 657 8.11 19.15 -7.95
CA VAL A 657 8.87 20.38 -7.75
C VAL A 657 10.36 20.10 -7.79
N TYR A 658 11.06 20.75 -8.71
CA TYR A 658 12.52 20.77 -8.75
C TYR A 658 13.05 22.02 -8.04
N LEU A 659 13.81 21.82 -6.97
CA LEU A 659 14.21 22.85 -6.01
C LEU A 659 15.62 23.40 -6.24
N THR A 660 16.40 22.81 -7.15
CA THR A 660 17.84 23.08 -7.24
C THR A 660 18.16 24.50 -7.71
N TYR A 661 17.43 25.04 -8.68
CA TYR A 661 17.66 26.41 -9.19
C TYR A 661 17.51 27.45 -8.08
N GLY A 662 16.35 27.48 -7.41
CA GLY A 662 16.10 28.41 -6.33
C GLY A 662 17.07 28.27 -5.15
N HIS A 663 17.50 27.04 -4.81
CA HIS A 663 18.54 26.82 -3.80
C HIS A 663 19.88 27.47 -4.18
N ARG A 664 20.17 27.61 -5.47
CA ARG A 664 21.39 28.28 -5.94
C ARG A 664 21.26 29.79 -6.07
N GLY A 665 20.08 30.36 -5.77
CA GLY A 665 19.80 31.76 -6.07
C GLY A 665 19.57 32.00 -7.57
N GLU A 666 19.29 30.94 -8.34
CA GLU A 666 19.11 30.99 -9.78
C GLU A 666 17.61 30.98 -10.13
N GLN A 667 17.27 31.65 -11.22
CA GLN A 667 15.95 31.48 -11.83
C GLN A 667 15.96 30.27 -12.77
N PRO A 668 14.85 29.51 -12.82
CA PRO A 668 14.73 28.41 -13.75
C PRO A 668 14.91 28.89 -15.19
N PRO A 669 15.60 28.13 -16.04
CA PRO A 669 15.69 28.46 -17.46
C PRO A 669 14.31 28.34 -18.11
N THR A 670 14.05 29.17 -19.12
CA THR A 670 12.84 29.04 -19.94
C THR A 670 12.83 27.66 -20.61
N PRO A 671 11.77 26.85 -20.44
CA PRO A 671 11.70 25.56 -21.09
C PRO A 671 11.77 25.71 -22.62
N THR A 672 12.57 24.87 -23.27
CA THR A 672 12.75 24.88 -24.73
C THR A 672 12.19 23.61 -25.35
N ASN A 673 11.71 23.71 -26.58
CA ASN A 673 11.15 22.54 -27.28
C ASN A 673 12.26 21.51 -27.54
N VAL A 674 11.93 20.25 -27.31
CA VAL A 674 12.79 19.11 -27.64
C VAL A 674 12.41 18.62 -29.03
N PRO A 675 13.34 18.57 -29.99
CA PRO A 675 13.03 18.04 -31.31
C PRO A 675 12.67 16.55 -31.19
N ALA A 676 11.69 16.12 -32.00
CA ALA A 676 11.44 14.70 -32.25
C ALA A 676 12.74 14.00 -32.71
N PRO A 677 12.90 12.69 -32.42
CA PRO A 677 14.14 11.95 -32.65
C PRO A 677 14.68 12.05 -34.08
#